data_AF-A0ABD2WMY4-F1
#
_entry.id   AF-A0ABD2WMY4-F1
#
_cell.length_a   1.000
_cell.length_b   1.000
_cell.length_c   1.000
_cell.angle_alpha   90.00
_cell.angle_beta   90.00
_cell.angle_gamma   90.00
#
_symmetry.space_group_name_H-M   'P 1'
#
loop_
_entity.id
_entity.type
_entity.pdbx_description
1 polymer ?
#
loop_
_entity_poly.entity_id
_entity_poly.type
_entity_poly.pdbx_seq_one_letter_code
_entity_poly.pdbx_strand_id
1 'polypeptide(L)'
;MPGFSSVGTFKIFIGNLADKTTNADIKPLFEKYGKVVECDVVKNYGFVHMENEEAGRNAIQNLNGNMVHGQPIKCEAAKSRKGPNTPTTKIFVGNLTDNTKAPQVRELFAKYGTVVECDIVRNYGFVHLEASGDVNEAIKELNGQIVDGEAMKVQISTSRVRQRPGMGDPEQCYRCGRGGHWSKECPKGGMGGGPDRNGFRDRMFGRDPYPPPPPPPFLRDRLMGGARFGNYPPFQDYDSYYDRRGFEESRDLYERRFTGMTGMSGNYNTGMGSMRDTGFRSGGQDYGMFSRRSPPPAGNNGRFGREGLVVGIGNPLLDISAAVDEDFLKKYNLKANDAILANEEHKPLYDELIEQYNAEFIAGGSVQNTMRVAQWLLEKPKVAIYMGCVGKDKYSKILEEKARESGLNVKYQYTDQECTGTCAVLITDNGKHRSLCANLAAANCFSPAHIEVPENRKLIDDAQYFYVSGFFLTVSPETIQSVAQHAFENNKVFAMNLSAPFLCEFFKKPMRAALPYVDILFGNETEAEAFSKANDLGTTDLKEIGLKISNMEKINTKRKRIVIITQGAHPVLLVKDGAVTEFPAVKLPEEKVIDTNGAGDAFVGGFLAQYIQDHSLEVCIKCGIWAATKIIQRSGCTYEGKPDFAPV
;
A
#
# COMPACT_ATOMS: atom_id res chain seq x y z
N MET A 1 22.39 6.04 35.42
CA MET A 1 23.67 5.72 34.74
C MET A 1 23.63 6.41 33.39
N PRO A 2 24.61 7.25 33.02
CA PRO A 2 24.56 7.99 31.76
C PRO A 2 24.82 7.03 30.58
N GLY A 3 24.08 7.27 29.49
CA GLY A 3 23.93 6.39 28.33
C GLY A 3 25.17 6.29 27.44
N PHE A 4 25.24 5.17 26.72
CA PHE A 4 26.22 4.94 25.66
C PHE A 4 25.82 5.74 24.41
N SER A 5 26.63 6.73 24.09
CA SER A 5 26.65 7.41 22.80
C SER A 5 27.10 6.46 21.68
N SER A 6 26.50 6.60 20.50
CA SER A 6 26.94 5.98 19.26
C SER A 6 28.27 6.60 18.80
N VAL A 7 29.38 6.05 19.28
CA VAL A 7 30.73 6.38 18.79
C VAL A 7 31.08 5.44 17.62
N GLY A 8 31.58 6.02 16.52
CA GLY A 8 31.86 5.31 15.27
C GLY A 8 32.79 4.10 15.46
N THR A 9 32.27 2.91 15.14
CA THR A 9 33.04 1.66 15.16
C THR A 9 33.82 1.47 13.87
N PHE A 10 34.98 0.80 13.94
CA PHE A 10 35.82 0.50 12.79
C PHE A 10 35.58 -0.93 12.30
N LYS A 11 34.99 -1.05 11.11
CA LYS A 11 34.61 -2.35 10.52
C LYS A 11 35.77 -2.99 9.76
N ILE A 12 36.02 -4.25 10.05
CA ILE A 12 37.03 -5.09 9.41
C ILE A 12 36.32 -6.21 8.65
N PHE A 13 36.73 -6.45 7.40
CA PHE A 13 36.32 -7.61 6.63
C PHE A 13 37.33 -8.74 6.81
N ILE A 14 36.84 -9.96 7.03
CA ILE A 14 37.64 -11.17 7.18
C ILE A 14 37.23 -12.15 6.09
N GLY A 15 38.09 -12.37 5.10
CA GLY A 15 37.86 -13.34 4.04
C GLY A 15 38.63 -14.66 4.26
N ASN A 16 38.34 -15.64 3.41
CA ASN A 16 39.03 -16.93 3.39
C ASN A 16 38.88 -17.73 4.70
N LEU A 17 37.70 -17.67 5.30
CA LEU A 17 37.34 -18.51 6.44
C LEU A 17 36.92 -19.90 5.96
N ALA A 18 37.32 -20.93 6.69
CA ALA A 18 36.85 -22.30 6.43
C ALA A 18 35.36 -22.41 6.80
N ASP A 19 34.59 -23.25 6.09
CA ASP A 19 33.13 -23.39 6.30
C ASP A 19 32.72 -23.79 7.73
N LYS A 20 33.64 -24.36 8.51
CA LYS A 20 33.43 -24.73 9.92
C LYS A 20 33.78 -23.62 10.92
N THR A 21 34.24 -22.47 10.46
CA THR A 21 34.67 -21.36 11.31
C THR A 21 33.46 -20.66 11.92
N THR A 22 33.52 -20.38 13.22
CA THR A 22 32.43 -19.74 13.96
C THR A 22 32.86 -18.42 14.58
N ASN A 23 31.90 -17.63 15.08
CA ASN A 23 32.17 -16.39 15.81
C ASN A 23 33.11 -16.61 17.02
N ALA A 24 33.03 -17.78 17.67
CA ALA A 24 33.86 -18.12 18.81
C ALA A 24 35.33 -18.37 18.43
N ASP A 25 35.62 -18.71 17.18
CA ASP A 25 36.99 -18.89 16.67
C ASP A 25 37.63 -17.54 16.30
N ILE A 26 36.81 -16.59 15.86
CA ILE A 26 37.27 -15.30 15.31
C ILE A 26 37.32 -14.21 16.37
N LYS A 27 36.28 -14.04 17.18
CA LYS A 27 36.16 -12.95 18.15
C LYS A 27 37.37 -12.84 19.11
N PRO A 28 37.88 -13.93 19.72
CA PRO A 28 39.02 -13.85 20.64
C PRO A 28 40.34 -13.43 19.97
N LEU A 29 40.47 -13.62 18.66
CA LEU A 29 41.67 -13.19 17.92
C LEU A 29 41.72 -11.66 17.83
N PHE A 30 40.57 -11.02 17.62
CA PHE A 30 40.46 -9.56 17.48
C PHE A 30 40.43 -8.84 18.83
N GLU A 31 39.90 -9.49 19.88
CA GLU A 31 39.91 -8.94 21.25
C GLU A 31 41.32 -8.67 21.81
N LYS A 32 42.35 -9.33 21.26
CA LYS A 32 43.77 -9.07 21.61
C LYS A 32 44.25 -7.67 21.24
N TYR A 33 43.59 -7.02 20.28
CA TYR A 33 43.99 -5.73 19.71
C TYR A 33 43.07 -4.59 20.14
N GLY A 34 41.93 -4.89 20.75
CA GLY A 34 40.99 -3.91 21.28
C GLY A 34 39.61 -4.51 21.55
N LYS A 35 38.68 -3.69 22.06
CA LYS A 35 37.32 -4.15 22.34
C LYS A 35 36.55 -4.39 21.05
N VAL A 36 36.06 -5.62 20.88
CA VAL A 36 35.17 -6.02 19.79
C VAL A 36 33.73 -5.69 20.20
N VAL A 37 33.08 -4.82 19.45
CA VAL A 37 31.67 -4.43 19.65
C VAL A 37 30.75 -5.51 19.07
N GLU A 38 31.09 -6.03 17.89
CA GLU A 38 30.28 -7.02 17.16
C GLU A 38 31.17 -7.89 16.28
N CYS A 39 30.80 -9.17 16.11
CA CYS A 39 31.52 -10.14 15.28
C CYS A 39 30.54 -11.11 14.63
N ASP A 40 30.50 -11.12 13.30
CA ASP A 40 29.61 -11.96 12.49
C ASP A 40 30.42 -12.78 11.48
N VAL A 41 30.25 -14.10 11.51
CA VAL A 41 30.83 -15.03 10.53
C VAL A 41 29.72 -15.58 9.67
N VAL A 42 29.84 -15.39 8.36
CA VAL A 42 28.89 -15.82 7.33
C VAL A 42 29.65 -16.70 6.33
N LYS A 43 29.47 -18.02 6.46
CA LYS A 43 30.11 -19.02 5.59
C LYS A 43 31.62 -18.87 5.54
N ASN A 44 32.16 -18.36 4.42
CA ASN A 44 33.58 -18.26 4.13
C ASN A 44 34.17 -16.86 4.37
N TYR A 45 33.41 -15.96 4.99
CA TYR A 45 33.87 -14.62 5.37
C TYR A 45 33.17 -14.14 6.65
N GLY A 46 33.62 -13.02 7.21
CA GLY A 46 33.03 -12.41 8.39
C GLY A 46 33.34 -10.93 8.51
N PHE A 47 32.72 -10.29 9.49
CA PHE A 47 32.93 -8.90 9.85
C PHE A 47 33.19 -8.76 11.34
N VAL A 48 34.11 -7.89 11.69
CA VAL A 48 34.39 -7.51 13.09
C VAL A 48 34.32 -6.00 13.19
N HIS A 49 33.51 -5.51 14.13
CA HIS A 49 33.42 -4.09 14.48
C HIS A 49 34.25 -3.83 15.72
N MET A 50 35.35 -3.09 15.55
CA MET A 50 36.20 -2.63 16.66
C MET A 50 35.68 -1.31 17.20
N GLU A 51 35.79 -1.09 18.50
CA GLU A 51 35.41 0.19 19.12
C GLU A 51 36.26 1.36 18.61
N ASN A 52 37.54 1.11 18.26
CA ASN A 52 38.50 2.14 17.85
C ASN A 52 39.16 1.82 16.50
N GLU A 53 39.35 2.83 15.65
CA GLU A 53 40.03 2.70 14.35
C GLU A 53 41.50 2.27 14.46
N GLU A 54 42.22 2.79 15.46
CA GLU A 54 43.61 2.41 15.71
C GLU A 54 43.75 0.92 16.05
N ALA A 55 42.89 0.43 16.95
CA ALA A 55 42.79 -0.99 17.29
C ALA A 55 42.48 -1.85 16.06
N GLY A 56 41.60 -1.37 15.19
CA GLY A 56 41.23 -2.09 13.98
C GLY A 56 42.32 -2.16 12.92
N ARG A 57 43.08 -1.08 12.70
CA ARG A 57 44.24 -1.09 11.80
C ARG A 57 45.37 -1.98 12.33
N ASN A 58 45.60 -1.96 13.65
CA ASN A 58 46.56 -2.84 14.32
C ASN A 58 46.16 -4.33 14.19
N ALA A 59 44.87 -4.63 14.38
CA ALA A 59 44.33 -5.98 14.18
C ALA A 59 44.52 -6.47 12.73
N ILE A 60 44.24 -5.62 11.72
CA ILE A 60 44.45 -5.96 10.31
C ILE A 60 45.91 -6.30 10.02
N GLN A 61 46.84 -5.47 10.49
CA GLN A 61 48.27 -5.64 10.21
C GLN A 61 48.83 -6.96 10.77
N ASN A 62 48.33 -7.41 11.92
CA ASN A 62 48.85 -8.59 12.61
C ASN A 62 48.05 -9.88 12.33
N LEU A 63 46.75 -9.78 12.01
CA LEU A 63 45.89 -10.95 11.78
C LEU A 63 45.74 -11.31 10.30
N ASN A 64 46.11 -10.42 9.38
CA ASN A 64 46.08 -10.77 7.96
C ASN A 64 47.11 -11.88 7.65
N GLY A 65 46.64 -12.99 7.11
CA GLY A 65 47.42 -14.20 6.87
C GLY A 65 47.47 -15.20 8.05
N ASN A 66 46.82 -14.90 9.17
CA ASN A 66 46.80 -15.79 10.33
C ASN A 66 46.05 -17.10 10.03
N MET A 67 46.56 -18.22 10.53
CA MET A 67 45.99 -19.55 10.25
C MET A 67 44.80 -19.83 11.18
N VAL A 68 43.59 -19.88 10.63
CA VAL A 68 42.38 -20.33 11.32
C VAL A 68 41.88 -21.59 10.64
N HIS A 69 41.76 -22.69 11.41
CA HIS A 69 41.34 -24.00 10.91
C HIS A 69 42.14 -24.50 9.68
N GLY A 70 43.43 -24.11 9.59
CA GLY A 70 44.32 -24.50 8.48
C GLY A 70 44.21 -23.62 7.22
N GLN A 71 43.42 -22.54 7.25
CA GLN A 71 43.35 -21.55 6.17
C GLN A 71 43.87 -20.18 6.64
N PRO A 72 44.68 -19.49 5.82
CA PRO A 72 45.15 -18.14 6.14
C PRO A 72 44.00 -17.14 5.94
N ILE A 73 43.56 -16.49 7.01
CA ILE A 73 42.48 -15.50 6.94
C ILE A 73 42.96 -14.23 6.26
N LYS A 74 42.06 -13.55 5.53
CA LYS A 74 42.36 -12.28 4.87
C LYS A 74 41.68 -11.14 5.61
N CYS A 75 42.45 -10.32 6.32
CA CYS A 75 41.91 -9.17 7.05
C CYS A 75 42.12 -7.88 6.26
N GLU A 76 41.06 -7.13 6.01
CA GLU A 76 41.13 -5.81 5.36
C GLU A 76 40.20 -4.84 6.08
N ALA A 77 40.56 -3.56 6.10
CA ALA A 77 39.60 -2.53 6.49
C ALA A 77 38.40 -2.70 5.57
N ALA A 78 37.20 -2.88 6.14
CA ALA A 78 36.03 -3.06 5.31
C ALA A 78 35.93 -1.78 4.48
N LYS A 79 36.20 -1.90 3.18
CA LYS A 79 35.83 -0.88 2.22
C LYS A 79 34.34 -0.84 2.37
N SER A 80 33.85 0.17 3.10
CA SER A 80 32.47 0.53 3.01
C SER A 80 32.23 0.60 1.51
N ARG A 81 31.45 -0.34 0.97
CA ARG A 81 30.73 -0.03 -0.24
C ARG A 81 29.82 1.10 0.23
N LYS A 82 30.37 2.33 0.28
CA LYS A 82 29.62 3.56 0.35
C LYS A 82 28.60 3.35 -0.74
N GLY A 83 27.37 3.11 -0.32
CA GLY A 83 26.35 2.63 -1.24
C GLY A 83 26.23 3.61 -2.40
N PRO A 84 25.60 3.20 -3.51
CA PRO A 84 25.23 4.09 -4.62
C PRO A 84 24.30 5.27 -4.23
N ASN A 85 24.09 5.52 -2.92
CA ASN A 85 23.19 6.52 -2.35
C ASN A 85 23.92 7.52 -1.42
N THR A 86 25.22 7.78 -1.62
CA THR A 86 25.76 9.04 -1.08
C THR A 86 25.08 10.16 -1.87
N PRO A 87 24.43 11.16 -1.25
CA PRO A 87 23.80 12.23 -2.00
C PRO A 87 24.90 12.94 -2.82
N THR A 88 24.77 12.90 -4.15
CA THR A 88 25.70 13.54 -5.07
C THR A 88 24.99 14.54 -5.94
N THR A 89 25.62 15.67 -6.21
CA THR A 89 25.16 16.62 -7.21
C THR A 89 25.79 16.26 -8.56
N LYS A 90 24.92 16.04 -9.55
CA LYS A 90 25.35 15.73 -10.92
C LYS A 90 25.62 17.03 -11.69
N ILE A 91 26.84 17.20 -12.15
CA ILE A 91 27.31 18.35 -12.92
C ILE A 91 27.50 17.91 -14.37
N PHE A 92 27.03 18.72 -15.33
CA PHE A 92 27.27 18.53 -16.75
C PHE A 92 28.53 19.31 -17.17
N VAL A 93 29.40 18.65 -17.91
CA VAL A 93 30.63 19.24 -18.50
C VAL A 93 30.56 19.08 -20.02
N GLY A 94 30.33 20.16 -20.76
CA GLY A 94 30.25 20.17 -22.22
C GLY A 94 31.47 20.82 -22.87
N ASN A 95 31.49 20.78 -24.22
CA ASN A 95 32.57 21.31 -25.04
C ASN A 95 33.93 20.66 -24.75
N LEU A 96 33.92 19.35 -24.50
CA LEU A 96 35.13 18.54 -24.34
C LEU A 96 35.63 18.07 -25.69
N THR A 97 36.95 18.03 -25.87
CA THR A 97 37.58 17.51 -27.10
C THR A 97 37.78 15.99 -27.01
N ASP A 98 38.03 15.32 -28.14
CA ASP A 98 38.31 13.88 -28.16
C ASP A 98 39.60 13.50 -27.38
N ASN A 99 40.47 14.49 -27.13
CA ASN A 99 41.69 14.32 -26.35
C ASN A 99 41.45 14.36 -24.85
N THR A 100 40.37 15.02 -24.38
CA THR A 100 40.08 15.18 -22.96
C THR A 100 39.59 13.87 -22.33
N LYS A 101 40.28 13.39 -21.29
CA LYS A 101 39.96 12.11 -20.62
C LYS A 101 39.37 12.30 -19.23
N ALA A 102 38.58 11.31 -18.77
CA ALA A 102 37.89 11.36 -17.48
C ALA A 102 38.82 11.61 -16.27
N PRO A 103 40.06 11.08 -16.20
CA PRO A 103 40.97 11.39 -15.10
C PRO A 103 41.32 12.88 -14.99
N GLN A 104 41.52 13.56 -16.13
CA GLN A 104 41.85 14.99 -16.19
C GLN A 104 40.68 15.85 -15.72
N VAL A 105 39.45 15.53 -16.16
CA VAL A 105 38.24 16.20 -15.67
C VAL A 105 38.03 15.92 -14.19
N ARG A 106 38.23 14.68 -13.74
CA ARG A 106 38.13 14.32 -12.32
C ARG A 106 39.09 15.12 -11.44
N GLU A 107 40.33 15.32 -11.86
CA GLU A 107 41.33 16.07 -11.11
C GLU A 107 40.96 17.55 -10.95
N LEU A 108 40.36 18.15 -11.99
CA LEU A 108 39.86 19.54 -11.92
C LEU A 108 38.73 19.69 -10.90
N PHE A 109 37.78 18.74 -10.89
CA PHE A 109 36.64 18.78 -9.97
C PHE A 109 36.98 18.32 -8.54
N ALA A 110 38.06 17.54 -8.35
CA ALA A 110 38.51 17.08 -7.04
C ALA A 110 38.92 18.21 -6.09
N LYS A 111 39.22 19.41 -6.62
CA LYS A 111 39.55 20.61 -5.82
C LYS A 111 38.35 21.19 -5.08
N TYR A 112 37.13 20.91 -5.56
CA TYR A 112 35.89 21.47 -5.03
C TYR A 112 35.05 20.44 -4.27
N GLY A 113 35.51 19.18 -4.18
CA GLY A 113 34.85 18.14 -3.41
C GLY A 113 35.22 16.73 -3.85
N THR A 114 34.70 15.73 -3.12
CA THR A 114 34.92 14.33 -3.46
C THR A 114 34.18 13.97 -4.75
N VAL A 115 34.92 13.66 -5.82
CA VAL A 115 34.34 13.14 -7.07
C VAL A 115 34.04 11.65 -6.91
N VAL A 116 32.75 11.32 -6.86
CA VAL A 116 32.21 9.96 -6.72
C VAL A 116 32.23 9.22 -8.05
N GLU A 117 31.86 9.88 -9.14
CA GLU A 117 31.81 9.31 -10.49
C GLU A 117 32.10 10.39 -11.54
N CYS A 118 32.81 10.03 -12.62
CA CYS A 118 33.11 10.93 -13.73
C CYS A 118 33.08 10.14 -15.04
N ASP A 119 32.11 10.45 -15.90
CA ASP A 119 31.90 9.82 -17.18
C ASP A 119 32.03 10.83 -18.31
N ILE A 120 32.76 10.49 -19.38
CA ILE A 120 32.81 11.30 -20.61
C ILE A 120 32.14 10.51 -21.74
N VAL A 121 31.15 11.14 -22.37
CA VAL A 121 30.40 10.63 -23.51
C VAL A 121 30.64 11.57 -24.70
N ARG A 122 31.58 11.20 -25.56
CA ARG A 122 32.00 12.00 -26.74
C ARG A 122 32.51 13.38 -26.32
N ASN A 123 31.77 14.45 -26.67
CA ASN A 123 32.13 15.86 -26.49
C ASN A 123 31.52 16.50 -25.22
N TYR A 124 30.97 15.69 -24.32
CA TYR A 124 30.47 16.12 -23.02
C TYR A 124 30.61 14.99 -21.99
N GLY A 125 30.43 15.30 -20.71
CA GLY A 125 30.55 14.37 -19.61
C GLY A 125 29.70 14.76 -18.41
N PHE A 126 29.67 13.88 -17.42
CA PHE A 126 28.98 14.08 -16.17
C PHE A 126 29.92 13.79 -15.00
N VAL A 127 29.91 14.69 -14.01
CA VAL A 127 30.68 14.55 -12.78
C VAL A 127 29.68 14.50 -11.61
N HIS A 128 29.77 13.48 -10.79
CA HIS A 128 29.00 13.36 -9.55
C HIS A 128 29.90 13.79 -8.39
N LEU A 129 29.60 14.95 -7.82
CA LEU A 129 30.28 15.48 -6.65
C LEU A 129 29.47 15.12 -5.40
N GLU A 130 30.12 14.71 -4.32
CA GLU A 130 29.46 14.51 -3.02
C GLU A 130 28.74 15.81 -2.57
N ALA A 131 27.59 15.69 -1.90
CA ALA A 131 26.78 16.85 -1.48
C ALA A 131 27.50 17.82 -0.53
N SER A 132 28.58 17.37 0.11
CA SER A 132 29.47 18.19 0.93
C SER A 132 30.48 19.03 0.12
N GLY A 133 30.49 18.91 -1.21
CA GLY A 133 31.39 19.69 -2.08
C GLY A 133 30.78 21.01 -2.57
N ASP A 134 31.64 21.97 -2.89
CA ASP A 134 31.30 23.33 -3.30
C ASP A 134 30.93 23.41 -4.80
N VAL A 135 29.77 22.84 -5.15
CA VAL A 135 29.28 22.74 -6.53
C VAL A 135 29.14 24.10 -7.22
N ASN A 136 28.66 25.12 -6.49
CA ASN A 136 28.47 26.46 -7.04
C ASN A 136 29.80 27.14 -7.38
N GLU A 137 30.84 26.88 -6.58
CA GLU A 137 32.19 27.40 -6.82
C GLU A 137 32.85 26.66 -7.99
N ALA A 138 32.71 25.34 -8.04
CA ALA A 138 33.18 24.53 -9.17
C ALA A 138 32.58 25.01 -10.51
N ILE A 139 31.28 25.32 -10.55
CA ILE A 139 30.63 25.84 -11.77
C ILE A 139 31.15 27.23 -12.11
N LYS A 140 31.32 28.11 -11.13
CA LYS A 140 31.78 29.49 -11.36
C LYS A 140 33.20 29.55 -11.91
N GLU A 141 34.10 28.71 -11.40
CA GLU A 141 35.52 28.74 -11.77
C GLU A 141 35.86 27.87 -12.98
N LEU A 142 35.22 26.70 -13.12
CA LEU A 142 35.53 25.77 -14.20
C LEU A 142 34.75 26.07 -15.49
N ASN A 143 33.62 26.78 -15.42
CA ASN A 143 32.88 27.17 -16.63
C ASN A 143 33.65 28.24 -17.42
N GLY A 144 34.05 27.90 -18.65
CA GLY A 144 34.88 28.74 -19.51
C GLY A 144 36.38 28.45 -19.40
N GLN A 145 36.80 27.51 -18.55
CA GLN A 145 38.21 27.12 -18.44
C GLN A 145 38.67 26.39 -19.72
N ILE A 146 39.84 26.78 -20.24
CA ILE A 146 40.41 26.17 -21.45
C ILE A 146 41.02 24.81 -21.09
N VAL A 147 40.49 23.73 -21.65
CA VAL A 147 41.05 22.37 -21.58
C VAL A 147 41.22 21.83 -22.98
N ASP A 148 42.45 21.42 -23.30
CA ASP A 148 42.85 20.94 -24.63
C ASP A 148 42.51 21.90 -25.78
N GLY A 149 42.61 23.21 -25.51
CA GLY A 149 42.40 24.27 -26.51
C GLY A 149 40.96 24.76 -26.65
N GLU A 150 39.99 24.13 -25.99
CA GLU A 150 38.57 24.50 -26.01
C GLU A 150 38.09 24.94 -24.62
N ALA A 151 37.19 25.91 -24.57
CA ALA A 151 36.61 26.38 -23.31
C ALA A 151 35.51 25.41 -22.86
N MET A 152 35.72 24.72 -21.73
CA MET A 152 34.73 23.77 -21.22
C MET A 152 33.47 24.50 -20.71
N LYS A 153 32.30 23.87 -20.86
CA LYS A 153 31.04 24.39 -20.36
C LYS A 153 30.60 23.61 -19.12
N VAL A 154 30.54 24.25 -17.96
CA VAL A 154 30.14 23.59 -16.70
C VAL A 154 28.83 24.15 -16.20
N GLN A 155 27.87 23.28 -15.88
CA GLN A 155 26.54 23.68 -15.37
C GLN A 155 25.92 22.54 -14.54
N ILE A 156 24.98 22.88 -13.64
CA ILE A 156 24.17 21.87 -12.95
C ILE A 156 23.46 21.01 -14.00
N SER A 157 23.53 19.68 -13.87
CA SER A 157 22.87 18.80 -14.81
C SER A 157 21.36 18.86 -14.63
N THR A 158 20.63 19.11 -15.71
CA THR A 158 19.15 19.06 -15.74
C THR A 158 18.61 17.63 -15.91
N SER A 159 19.51 16.63 -16.04
CA SER A 159 19.13 15.23 -16.21
C SER A 159 18.99 14.53 -14.85
N ARG A 160 17.83 13.88 -14.62
CA ARG A 160 17.58 13.09 -13.40
C ARG A 160 18.72 12.08 -13.17
N VAL A 161 19.25 12.01 -11.94
CA VAL A 161 20.24 11.01 -11.52
C VAL A 161 19.62 9.62 -11.73
N ARG A 162 20.28 8.76 -12.50
CA ARG A 162 19.82 7.37 -12.66
C ARG A 162 20.14 6.61 -11.37
N GLN A 163 19.16 5.96 -10.77
CA GLN A 163 19.32 5.22 -9.51
C GLN A 163 19.92 3.80 -9.66
N ARG A 164 20.65 3.49 -10.76
CA ARG A 164 21.30 2.18 -10.94
C ARG A 164 22.67 2.30 -11.62
N PRO A 165 23.77 1.86 -10.95
CA PRO A 165 25.04 1.56 -11.59
C PRO A 165 24.94 0.19 -12.28
N GLY A 166 25.31 0.10 -13.57
CA GLY A 166 25.30 -1.17 -14.30
C GLY A 166 25.28 -1.02 -15.81
N MET A 167 26.38 -0.54 -16.39
CA MET A 167 26.89 -1.21 -17.60
C MET A 167 27.85 -2.28 -17.07
N GLY A 168 27.85 -3.47 -17.66
CA GLY A 168 28.64 -4.61 -17.18
C GLY A 168 30.14 -4.33 -17.06
N ASP A 169 30.89 -5.36 -16.69
CA ASP A 169 32.35 -5.34 -16.51
C ASP A 169 33.07 -4.45 -17.55
N PRO A 170 33.77 -3.37 -17.13
CA PRO A 170 34.40 -2.39 -18.03
C PRO A 170 35.36 -3.01 -19.06
N GLU A 171 35.82 -4.25 -18.83
CA GLU A 171 36.75 -4.95 -19.70
C GLU A 171 36.08 -5.88 -20.73
N GLN A 172 34.74 -5.96 -20.78
CA GLN A 172 34.02 -6.88 -21.65
C GLN A 172 33.18 -6.20 -22.75
N CYS A 173 33.27 -6.71 -23.97
CA CYS A 173 32.48 -6.24 -25.11
C CYS A 173 30.98 -6.48 -24.89
N TYR A 174 30.19 -5.41 -24.82
CA TYR A 174 28.75 -5.44 -24.55
C TYR A 174 27.93 -6.29 -25.55
N ARG A 175 28.42 -6.48 -26.80
CA ARG A 175 27.72 -7.30 -27.80
C ARG A 175 27.98 -8.81 -27.70
N CYS A 176 29.12 -9.24 -27.16
CA CYS A 176 29.52 -10.66 -27.20
C CYS A 176 30.07 -11.23 -25.88
N GLY A 177 30.25 -10.40 -24.85
CA GLY A 177 30.73 -10.80 -23.53
C GLY A 177 32.21 -11.22 -23.49
N ARG A 178 33.01 -10.92 -24.52
CA ARG A 178 34.45 -11.21 -24.55
C ARG A 178 35.29 -9.95 -24.39
N GLY A 179 36.40 -10.04 -23.66
CA GLY A 179 37.33 -8.93 -23.47
C GLY A 179 38.24 -8.69 -24.68
N GLY A 180 38.96 -7.56 -24.66
CA GLY A 180 40.00 -7.23 -25.64
C GLY A 180 39.58 -6.48 -26.91
N HIS A 181 38.32 -6.03 -27.03
CA HIS A 181 37.86 -5.18 -28.13
C HIS A 181 36.59 -4.39 -27.74
N TRP A 182 36.37 -3.23 -28.35
CA TRP A 182 35.16 -2.43 -28.10
C TRP A 182 33.96 -2.94 -28.91
N SER A 183 32.73 -2.62 -28.47
CA SER A 183 31.49 -3.02 -29.15
C SER A 183 31.37 -2.58 -30.62
N LYS A 184 32.18 -1.60 -31.05
CA LYS A 184 32.32 -1.16 -32.45
C LYS A 184 33.20 -2.07 -33.30
N GLU A 185 34.08 -2.83 -32.68
CA GLU A 185 35.08 -3.72 -33.30
C GLU A 185 34.66 -5.20 -33.17
N CYS A 186 33.41 -5.46 -32.76
CA CYS A 186 32.91 -6.79 -32.47
C CYS A 186 32.80 -7.65 -33.76
N PRO A 187 33.53 -8.78 -33.87
CA PRO A 187 33.55 -9.61 -35.08
C PRO A 187 32.21 -10.29 -35.42
N LYS A 188 31.21 -10.23 -34.52
CA LYS A 188 29.86 -10.77 -34.74
C LYS A 188 28.92 -9.82 -35.51
N GLY A 189 29.43 -8.71 -36.06
CA GLY A 189 28.67 -7.77 -36.88
C GLY A 189 28.39 -8.30 -38.29
N GLY A 190 27.55 -9.33 -38.42
CA GLY A 190 27.10 -9.81 -39.73
C GLY A 190 26.02 -10.88 -39.63
N MET A 191 24.87 -10.59 -40.26
CA MET A 191 23.73 -11.47 -40.61
C MET A 191 22.45 -11.37 -39.76
N GLY A 192 21.36 -11.02 -40.46
CA GLY A 192 19.95 -10.96 -40.06
C GLY A 192 19.40 -9.52 -40.04
N GLY A 193 19.18 -8.82 -41.17
CA GLY A 193 18.20 -9.08 -42.25
C GLY A 193 16.88 -8.36 -41.89
N GLY A 194 16.58 -7.12 -42.31
CA GLY A 194 16.22 -6.61 -43.65
C GLY A 194 14.73 -6.17 -43.63
N PRO A 195 14.20 -5.29 -44.53
CA PRO A 195 14.79 -4.85 -45.79
C PRO A 195 14.81 -3.32 -46.04
N ASP A 196 15.69 -3.01 -46.98
CA ASP A 196 16.08 -1.73 -47.57
C ASP A 196 14.98 -0.97 -48.34
N ARG A 197 15.17 0.35 -48.53
CA ARG A 197 15.68 0.88 -49.81
C ARG A 197 15.96 2.39 -49.81
N ASN A 198 17.26 2.67 -49.96
CA ASN A 198 17.92 3.77 -50.68
C ASN A 198 17.10 4.93 -51.28
N GLY A 199 17.40 6.11 -50.73
CA GLY A 199 17.81 7.37 -51.38
C GLY A 199 17.45 7.68 -52.83
N PHE A 200 16.89 8.88 -53.05
CA PHE A 200 17.38 9.91 -53.98
C PHE A 200 16.61 11.23 -53.79
N ARG A 201 17.39 12.33 -53.69
CA ARG A 201 17.11 13.73 -54.10
C ARG A 201 16.14 14.63 -53.32
N ASP A 202 16.70 15.81 -53.02
CA ASP A 202 16.11 17.12 -52.74
C ASP A 202 14.84 17.49 -53.53
N ARG A 203 13.83 18.06 -52.85
CA ARG A 203 13.50 19.50 -52.91
C ARG A 203 12.21 19.83 -52.15
N MET A 204 12.34 20.87 -51.31
CA MET A 204 11.35 21.91 -50.99
C MET A 204 10.10 21.59 -50.14
N PHE A 205 9.82 22.60 -49.30
CA PHE A 205 8.65 22.90 -48.46
C PHE A 205 8.66 22.34 -47.04
N GLY A 206 8.81 23.28 -46.09
CA GLY A 206 8.86 23.00 -44.67
C GLY A 206 7.50 22.87 -44.00
N ARG A 207 7.54 22.34 -42.79
CA ARG A 207 6.81 22.76 -41.59
C ARG A 207 7.17 21.81 -40.47
N ASP A 208 7.56 22.39 -39.35
CA ASP A 208 7.49 21.78 -38.03
C ASP A 208 6.02 21.46 -37.70
N PRO A 209 5.71 20.33 -37.01
CA PRO A 209 4.62 20.38 -36.06
C PRO A 209 4.89 19.54 -34.80
N TYR A 210 5.37 20.18 -33.74
CA TYR A 210 4.88 19.88 -32.39
C TYR A 210 3.73 20.86 -32.05
N PRO A 211 2.54 20.37 -31.66
CA PRO A 211 1.51 21.24 -31.12
C PRO A 211 1.76 21.56 -29.63
N PRO A 212 1.66 22.83 -29.21
CA PRO A 212 1.73 23.24 -27.80
C PRO A 212 0.41 22.99 -27.03
N PRO A 213 0.45 22.98 -25.67
CA PRO A 213 -0.67 22.59 -24.80
C PRO A 213 -1.78 23.66 -24.69
N PRO A 214 -3.00 23.27 -24.25
CA PRO A 214 -4.16 24.17 -24.17
C PRO A 214 -4.15 25.10 -22.93
N PRO A 215 -4.67 26.34 -23.03
CA PRO A 215 -4.83 27.29 -21.92
C PRO A 215 -6.19 27.18 -21.19
N PRO A 216 -6.36 27.83 -20.01
CA PRO A 216 -7.45 27.60 -19.05
C PRO A 216 -8.78 28.29 -19.39
N PRO A 217 -9.89 27.90 -18.73
CA PRO A 217 -11.24 28.23 -19.17
C PRO A 217 -11.81 29.49 -18.52
N PHE A 218 -11.98 30.55 -19.31
CA PHE A 218 -13.04 31.55 -19.08
C PHE A 218 -13.57 32.02 -20.45
N LEU A 219 -14.89 32.23 -20.53
CA LEU A 219 -15.67 32.81 -21.64
C LEU A 219 -16.07 31.88 -22.79
N ARG A 220 -17.09 31.08 -22.47
CA ARG A 220 -18.16 30.64 -23.36
C ARG A 220 -19.05 31.84 -23.70
N ASP A 221 -19.31 32.07 -24.99
CA ASP A 221 -20.60 32.51 -25.59
C ASP A 221 -20.40 33.39 -26.83
N ARG A 222 -20.47 32.77 -28.01
CA ARG A 222 -21.26 33.31 -29.14
C ARG A 222 -21.37 32.31 -30.30
N LEU A 223 -22.59 32.20 -30.82
CA LEU A 223 -23.02 31.59 -32.08
C LEU A 223 -23.21 30.06 -32.10
N MET A 224 -24.35 29.62 -31.56
CA MET A 224 -25.19 28.63 -32.24
C MET A 224 -26.51 29.31 -32.62
N GLY A 225 -26.83 29.32 -33.91
CA GLY A 225 -28.14 29.70 -34.43
C GLY A 225 -28.43 28.94 -35.72
N GLY A 226 -29.47 28.11 -35.72
CA GLY A 226 -30.14 27.68 -36.95
C GLY A 226 -30.57 26.21 -37.08
N ALA A 227 -31.84 25.93 -36.75
CA ALA A 227 -32.82 24.98 -37.38
C ALA A 227 -32.44 23.50 -37.66
N ARG A 228 -33.00 22.51 -36.92
CA ARG A 228 -34.32 21.77 -37.08
C ARG A 228 -34.36 20.68 -38.18
N PHE A 229 -34.44 19.39 -37.80
CA PHE A 229 -35.62 18.47 -37.89
C PHE A 229 -35.29 16.96 -37.63
N GLY A 230 -35.99 16.36 -36.62
CA GLY A 230 -36.45 14.94 -36.43
C GLY A 230 -35.45 13.76 -36.34
N ASN A 231 -35.54 12.71 -35.49
CA ASN A 231 -36.55 12.24 -34.51
C ASN A 231 -35.96 11.08 -33.62
N TYR A 232 -36.10 11.15 -32.28
CA TYR A 232 -36.11 10.12 -31.19
C TYR A 232 -34.86 9.26 -30.79
N PRO A 233 -34.69 8.86 -29.50
CA PRO A 233 -34.03 9.66 -28.45
C PRO A 233 -32.74 8.99 -27.88
N PRO A 234 -31.73 9.76 -27.47
CA PRO A 234 -30.74 9.30 -26.50
C PRO A 234 -30.83 10.06 -25.17
N PHE A 235 -30.47 9.31 -24.12
CA PHE A 235 -30.27 9.70 -22.74
C PHE A 235 -29.29 10.88 -22.59
N GLN A 236 -29.71 11.91 -21.84
CA GLN A 236 -28.91 12.92 -21.13
C GLN A 236 -29.96 13.64 -20.24
N ASP A 237 -29.80 13.81 -18.93
CA ASP A 237 -28.81 14.71 -18.32
C ASP A 237 -28.49 14.30 -16.88
N TYR A 238 -27.19 14.22 -16.58
CA TYR A 238 -26.66 14.35 -15.23
C TYR A 238 -25.50 15.35 -15.31
N ASP A 239 -25.82 16.63 -15.47
CA ASP A 239 -24.88 17.74 -15.24
C ASP A 239 -25.61 19.08 -15.19
N SER A 240 -26.23 19.39 -14.04
CA SER A 240 -26.56 20.76 -13.66
C SER A 240 -26.71 20.90 -12.13
N TYR A 241 -25.62 20.83 -11.37
CA TYR A 241 -25.72 21.05 -9.91
C TYR A 241 -24.64 21.92 -9.26
N TYR A 242 -23.80 22.62 -10.04
CA TYR A 242 -22.86 23.59 -9.48
C TYR A 242 -22.82 24.87 -10.32
N ASP A 243 -23.86 25.69 -10.23
CA ASP A 243 -23.67 27.15 -10.12
C ASP A 243 -24.99 27.90 -9.84
N ARG A 244 -25.21 28.29 -8.57
CA ARG A 244 -25.56 29.68 -8.21
C ARG A 244 -25.63 29.89 -6.69
N ARG A 245 -24.94 30.96 -6.28
CA ARG A 245 -24.86 31.55 -4.93
C ARG A 245 -26.19 32.15 -4.46
N GLY A 246 -26.34 32.26 -3.15
CA GLY A 246 -26.93 33.45 -2.50
C GLY A 246 -28.10 33.21 -1.55
N PHE A 247 -27.78 33.19 -0.25
CA PHE A 247 -28.51 33.69 0.94
C PHE A 247 -30.06 33.76 1.02
N GLU A 248 -30.51 33.37 2.23
CA GLU A 248 -31.71 33.77 3.00
C GLU A 248 -33.05 32.98 2.93
N GLU A 249 -33.43 32.55 4.15
CA GLU A 249 -34.73 32.29 4.77
C GLU A 249 -35.70 31.18 4.28
N SER A 250 -35.82 30.18 5.18
CA SER A 250 -37.05 29.76 5.87
C SER A 250 -38.24 29.14 5.10
N ARG A 251 -38.64 27.97 5.63
CA ARG A 251 -39.95 27.29 5.64
C ARG A 251 -40.25 26.22 4.59
N ASP A 252 -40.37 25.00 5.13
CA ASP A 252 -41.51 24.08 5.04
C ASP A 252 -42.18 23.89 3.68
N LEU A 253 -41.78 22.81 2.98
CA LEU A 253 -42.63 22.14 2.00
C LEU A 253 -42.36 20.62 2.01
N TYR A 254 -42.88 19.91 3.02
CA TYR A 254 -43.06 18.46 2.96
C TYR A 254 -44.43 18.03 3.52
N GLU A 255 -45.50 18.61 2.96
CA GLU A 255 -46.84 18.03 2.99
C GLU A 255 -47.49 18.21 1.63
N ARG A 256 -47.62 17.11 0.88
CA ARG A 256 -48.77 16.75 0.02
C ARG A 256 -48.39 15.59 -0.91
N ARG A 257 -48.67 14.38 -0.46
CA ARG A 257 -49.41 13.36 -1.22
C ARG A 257 -49.72 12.22 -0.28
N PHE A 258 -51.00 12.14 0.10
CA PHE A 258 -51.83 10.94 0.22
C PHE A 258 -52.93 11.19 1.26
N THR A 259 -54.02 11.80 0.80
CA THR A 259 -55.35 11.67 1.43
C THR A 259 -56.28 11.05 0.40
N GLY A 260 -56.89 9.91 0.74
CA GLY A 260 -57.94 9.28 -0.06
C GLY A 260 -58.42 7.95 0.51
N MET A 261 -59.55 8.00 1.22
CA MET A 261 -60.49 6.92 1.57
C MET A 261 -60.27 6.10 2.88
N THR A 262 -60.78 6.69 3.97
CA THR A 262 -61.88 6.17 4.84
C THR A 262 -62.60 4.89 4.33
N GLY A 263 -63.05 3.92 5.12
CA GLY A 263 -63.24 3.77 6.57
C GLY A 263 -64.10 2.51 6.85
N MET A 264 -64.47 2.31 8.13
CA MET A 264 -65.46 1.35 8.70
C MET A 264 -64.97 -0.01 9.24
N SER A 265 -64.71 0.01 10.56
CA SER A 265 -65.40 -0.75 11.63
C SER A 265 -65.78 -2.22 11.45
N GLY A 266 -65.44 -3.04 12.47
CA GLY A 266 -66.33 -4.13 12.91
C GLY A 266 -65.68 -5.45 13.31
N ASN A 267 -65.16 -5.52 14.54
CA ASN A 267 -65.42 -6.52 15.59
C ASN A 267 -65.73 -8.02 15.26
N TYR A 268 -65.18 -8.88 16.14
CA TYR A 268 -65.58 -10.26 16.55
C TYR A 268 -64.90 -11.50 15.95
N ASN A 269 -64.13 -12.15 16.84
CA ASN A 269 -64.24 -13.53 17.33
C ASN A 269 -63.86 -14.77 16.48
N THR A 270 -62.95 -15.56 17.06
CA THR A 270 -62.91 -17.05 17.19
C THR A 270 -63.08 -17.96 15.97
N GLY A 271 -62.15 -18.90 15.80
CA GLY A 271 -62.41 -20.13 15.04
C GLY A 271 -61.19 -21.02 14.84
N MET A 272 -61.05 -22.03 15.71
CA MET A 272 -60.21 -23.22 15.51
C MET A 272 -60.71 -24.10 14.35
N GLY A 273 -59.80 -24.95 13.83
CA GLY A 273 -60.11 -26.18 13.08
C GLY A 273 -59.89 -26.08 11.58
N SER A 274 -59.52 -27.12 10.83
CA SER A 274 -59.18 -28.51 11.10
C SER A 274 -58.69 -29.10 9.77
N MET A 275 -57.83 -30.11 9.85
CA MET A 275 -57.40 -31.00 8.77
C MET A 275 -58.58 -31.46 7.89
N ARG A 276 -58.28 -31.73 6.61
CA ARG A 276 -58.60 -33.00 5.94
C ARG A 276 -57.93 -33.15 4.57
N ASP A 277 -57.20 -34.26 4.45
CA ASP A 277 -56.86 -34.97 3.22
C ASP A 277 -58.08 -35.18 2.31
N THR A 278 -57.84 -35.17 1.00
CA THR A 278 -58.31 -36.24 0.10
C THR A 278 -57.48 -36.21 -1.18
N GLY A 279 -56.84 -37.33 -1.50
CA GLY A 279 -56.19 -37.56 -2.77
C GLY A 279 -57.18 -38.05 -3.83
N PHE A 280 -56.94 -37.68 -5.08
CA PHE A 280 -57.45 -38.38 -6.26
C PHE A 280 -56.40 -38.35 -7.38
N ARG A 281 -56.08 -39.54 -7.90
CA ARG A 281 -55.28 -39.73 -9.12
C ARG A 281 -56.20 -39.64 -10.33
N SER A 282 -55.77 -38.95 -11.38
CA SER A 282 -56.04 -39.33 -12.77
C SER A 282 -54.97 -38.72 -13.68
N GLY A 283 -54.43 -39.55 -14.56
CA GLY A 283 -53.36 -39.19 -15.49
C GLY A 283 -53.87 -38.43 -16.71
N GLY A 284 -53.02 -37.53 -17.21
CA GLY A 284 -53.14 -36.87 -18.49
C GLY A 284 -51.75 -36.40 -18.90
N GLN A 285 -51.29 -36.88 -20.03
CA GLN A 285 -49.98 -36.63 -20.64
C GLN A 285 -49.82 -35.15 -20.94
N ASP A 286 -48.68 -34.55 -20.58
CA ASP A 286 -48.30 -33.23 -21.09
C ASP A 286 -46.82 -33.14 -21.44
N TYR A 287 -46.59 -32.49 -22.57
CA TYR A 287 -45.35 -32.37 -23.32
C TYR A 287 -44.27 -31.62 -22.52
N GLY A 288 -43.04 -32.13 -22.64
CA GLY A 288 -41.88 -31.59 -21.96
C GLY A 288 -41.52 -30.16 -22.38
N MET A 289 -41.47 -29.27 -21.40
CA MET A 289 -40.53 -28.15 -21.37
C MET A 289 -39.64 -28.31 -20.14
N PHE A 290 -38.34 -28.50 -20.37
CA PHE A 290 -37.31 -28.59 -19.34
C PHE A 290 -37.21 -27.27 -18.55
N SER A 291 -37.99 -27.14 -17.48
CA SER A 291 -37.63 -26.26 -16.38
C SER A 291 -36.51 -26.95 -15.59
N ARG A 292 -35.26 -26.48 -15.77
CA ARG A 292 -34.16 -26.82 -14.86
C ARG A 292 -34.50 -26.23 -13.49
N ARG A 293 -35.20 -27.01 -12.65
CA ARG A 293 -35.25 -26.77 -11.22
C ARG A 293 -33.82 -26.90 -10.71
N SER A 294 -33.22 -25.78 -10.30
CA SER A 294 -31.99 -25.79 -9.54
C SER A 294 -32.15 -26.75 -8.36
N PRO A 295 -31.20 -27.67 -8.13
CA PRO A 295 -31.29 -28.55 -6.97
C PRO A 295 -31.27 -27.71 -5.69
N PRO A 296 -31.92 -28.18 -4.60
CA PRO A 296 -31.86 -27.50 -3.32
C PRO A 296 -30.39 -27.37 -2.88
N PRO A 297 -30.01 -26.29 -2.15
CA PRO A 297 -28.62 -26.09 -1.78
C PRO A 297 -28.15 -27.26 -0.91
N ALA A 298 -27.15 -27.99 -1.43
CA ALA A 298 -26.44 -29.00 -0.67
C ALA A 298 -25.82 -28.36 0.57
N GLY A 299 -25.85 -29.08 1.71
CA GLY A 299 -25.30 -28.61 2.99
C GLY A 299 -23.86 -28.12 2.87
N ASN A 300 -23.53 -27.08 3.65
CA ASN A 300 -22.32 -26.25 3.55
C ASN A 300 -20.97 -26.96 3.76
N ASN A 301 -20.95 -28.25 4.13
CA ASN A 301 -19.72 -28.95 4.53
C ASN A 301 -18.67 -29.15 3.41
N GLY A 302 -18.97 -28.78 2.16
CA GLY A 302 -18.04 -28.89 1.02
C GLY A 302 -17.45 -27.56 0.50
N ARG A 303 -17.81 -26.39 1.07
CA ARG A 303 -17.39 -25.07 0.55
C ARG A 303 -16.08 -24.53 1.14
N PHE A 304 -15.63 -25.06 2.27
CA PHE A 304 -14.51 -24.50 3.03
C PHE A 304 -13.16 -24.76 2.37
N GLY A 305 -12.50 -23.69 1.93
CA GLY A 305 -11.21 -23.75 1.25
C GLY A 305 -11.27 -23.61 -0.27
N ARG A 306 -12.43 -23.28 -0.84
CA ARG A 306 -12.49 -22.83 -2.24
C ARG A 306 -11.65 -21.56 -2.39
N GLU A 307 -10.80 -21.51 -3.41
CA GLU A 307 -10.09 -20.27 -3.77
C GLU A 307 -11.10 -19.16 -4.07
N GLY A 308 -10.84 -17.95 -3.57
CA GLY A 308 -11.66 -16.77 -3.82
C GLY A 308 -13.01 -16.75 -3.14
N LEU A 309 -13.13 -17.34 -1.95
CA LEU A 309 -14.38 -17.32 -1.18
C LEU A 309 -14.71 -15.92 -0.65
N VAL A 310 -13.69 -15.13 -0.29
CA VAL A 310 -13.82 -13.76 0.21
C VAL A 310 -13.00 -12.78 -0.64
N VAL A 311 -13.59 -11.64 -1.00
CA VAL A 311 -12.92 -10.56 -1.73
C VAL A 311 -12.88 -9.30 -0.86
N GLY A 312 -11.67 -8.82 -0.60
CA GLY A 312 -11.40 -7.51 -0.02
C GLY A 312 -11.07 -6.48 -1.09
N ILE A 313 -11.65 -5.28 -1.02
CA ILE A 313 -11.32 -4.16 -1.91
C ILE A 313 -10.95 -2.94 -1.07
N GLY A 314 -9.80 -2.33 -1.33
CA GLY A 314 -9.35 -1.15 -0.59
C GLY A 314 -8.07 -0.52 -1.12
N ASN A 315 -7.41 0.26 -0.27
CA ASN A 315 -6.22 1.04 -0.61
C ASN A 315 -4.94 0.29 -0.23
N PRO A 316 -4.15 -0.22 -1.19
CA PRO A 316 -2.85 -0.83 -0.90
C PRO A 316 -1.84 0.26 -0.60
N LEU A 317 -1.30 0.25 0.63
CA LEU A 317 -0.35 1.26 1.08
C LEU A 317 0.89 0.57 1.65
N LEU A 318 2.06 1.14 1.38
CA LEU A 318 3.28 0.76 2.08
C LEU A 318 3.40 1.63 3.34
N ASP A 319 3.37 0.99 4.49
CA ASP A 319 3.58 1.65 5.77
C ASP A 319 5.07 1.94 5.92
N ILE A 320 5.40 3.21 6.19
CA ILE A 320 6.72 3.70 6.51
C ILE A 320 6.67 4.06 7.99
N SER A 321 7.19 3.18 8.84
CA SER A 321 7.04 3.29 10.28
C SER A 321 8.34 3.66 10.95
N ALA A 322 8.31 4.62 11.88
CA ALA A 322 9.45 4.94 12.72
C ALA A 322 9.03 5.52 14.07
N ALA A 323 9.90 5.35 15.06
CA ALA A 323 9.79 6.06 16.33
C ALA A 323 10.25 7.52 16.13
N VAL A 324 9.38 8.47 16.47
CA VAL A 324 9.64 9.91 16.36
C VAL A 324 9.35 10.60 17.70
N ASP A 325 9.71 11.87 17.82
CA ASP A 325 9.37 12.70 18.98
C ASP A 325 8.13 13.57 18.71
N GLU A 326 7.62 14.20 19.78
CA GLU A 326 6.46 15.09 19.72
C GLU A 326 6.73 16.36 18.88
N ASP A 327 7.99 16.76 18.72
CA ASP A 327 8.34 17.93 17.92
C ASP A 327 8.25 17.63 16.42
N PHE A 328 8.52 16.38 16.01
CA PHE A 328 8.26 15.89 14.66
C PHE A 328 6.77 15.92 14.32
N LEU A 329 5.89 15.53 15.25
CA LEU A 329 4.44 15.63 15.05
C LEU A 329 4.01 17.09 14.87
N LYS A 330 4.48 18.00 15.73
CA LYS A 330 4.17 19.44 15.64
C LYS A 330 4.66 20.04 14.32
N LYS A 331 5.85 19.65 13.84
CA LYS A 331 6.43 20.14 12.59
C LYS A 331 5.49 19.93 11.39
N TYR A 332 4.79 18.80 11.36
CA TYR A 332 3.84 18.46 10.29
C TYR A 332 2.37 18.63 10.70
N ASN A 333 2.10 19.35 11.80
CA ASN A 333 0.74 19.60 12.29
C ASN A 333 -0.09 18.30 12.50
N LEU A 334 0.57 17.25 12.96
CA LEU A 334 -0.03 15.95 13.23
C LEU A 334 -0.40 15.82 14.71
N LYS A 335 -1.52 15.17 14.97
CA LYS A 335 -1.95 14.82 16.34
C LYS A 335 -1.56 13.39 16.67
N ALA A 336 -1.19 13.15 17.91
CA ALA A 336 -1.03 11.80 18.44
C ALA A 336 -2.39 11.06 18.40
N ASN A 337 -2.38 9.77 18.08
CA ASN A 337 -3.56 8.90 17.95
C ASN A 337 -4.59 9.38 16.92
N ASP A 338 -4.12 9.86 15.77
CA ASP A 338 -4.97 10.37 14.70
C ASP A 338 -4.65 9.69 13.37
N ALA A 339 -5.61 9.72 12.45
CA ALA A 339 -5.47 9.20 11.09
C ALA A 339 -6.00 10.19 10.07
N ILE A 340 -5.10 10.72 9.24
CA ILE A 340 -5.42 11.75 8.25
C ILE A 340 -4.93 11.37 6.84
N LEU A 341 -5.47 12.08 5.84
CA LEU A 341 -4.95 12.05 4.49
C LEU A 341 -3.86 13.12 4.31
N ALA A 342 -2.79 12.76 3.62
CA ALA A 342 -1.70 13.66 3.31
C ALA A 342 -2.16 14.80 2.38
N ASN A 343 -1.63 16.00 2.61
CA ASN A 343 -1.79 17.18 1.77
C ASN A 343 -0.38 17.65 1.33
N GLU A 344 -0.27 18.83 0.71
CA GLU A 344 1.01 19.34 0.22
C GLU A 344 2.08 19.56 1.31
N GLU A 345 1.69 20.01 2.51
CA GLU A 345 2.62 20.22 3.64
C GLU A 345 3.19 18.90 4.18
N HIS A 346 2.47 17.79 3.99
CA HIS A 346 2.93 16.46 4.42
C HIS A 346 3.86 15.77 3.41
N LYS A 347 4.07 16.29 2.20
CA LYS A 347 4.93 15.61 1.20
C LYS A 347 6.37 15.36 1.67
N PRO A 348 7.07 16.33 2.29
CA PRO A 348 8.45 16.12 2.76
C PRO A 348 8.57 15.11 3.91
N LEU A 349 7.46 14.81 4.60
CA LEU A 349 7.43 13.93 5.76
C LEU A 349 7.99 12.54 5.43
N TYR A 350 7.61 11.98 4.29
CA TYR A 350 7.97 10.60 3.94
C TYR A 350 9.46 10.44 3.68
N ASP A 351 10.06 11.39 2.95
CA ASP A 351 11.50 11.38 2.66
C ASP A 351 12.29 11.60 3.96
N GLU A 352 11.87 12.54 4.82
CA GLU A 352 12.52 12.79 6.10
C GLU A 352 12.47 11.59 7.04
N LEU A 353 11.32 10.90 7.09
CA LEU A 353 11.14 9.69 7.91
C LEU A 353 12.09 8.58 7.44
N ILE A 354 12.23 8.38 6.13
CA ILE A 354 13.14 7.37 5.54
C ILE A 354 14.61 7.73 5.80
N GLU A 355 14.98 9.00 5.64
CA GLU A 355 16.38 9.43 5.69
C GLU A 355 16.92 9.58 7.11
N GLN A 356 16.09 10.01 8.06
CA GLN A 356 16.55 10.44 9.39
C GLN A 356 16.13 9.49 10.53
N TYR A 357 15.10 8.68 10.35
CA TYR A 357 14.48 7.93 11.46
C TYR A 357 14.55 6.40 11.32
N ASN A 358 15.45 5.88 10.47
CA ASN A 358 15.63 4.43 10.23
C ASN A 358 14.28 3.71 10.01
N ALA A 359 13.45 4.26 9.13
CA ALA A 359 12.09 3.78 8.95
C ALA A 359 12.02 2.34 8.44
N GLU A 360 11.08 1.59 8.99
CA GLU A 360 10.73 0.24 8.55
C GLU A 360 9.65 0.31 7.47
N PHE A 361 9.81 -0.53 6.43
CA PHE A 361 8.83 -0.67 5.36
C PHE A 361 7.98 -1.91 5.61
N ILE A 362 6.69 -1.70 5.88
CA ILE A 362 5.75 -2.76 6.23
C ILE A 362 4.60 -2.74 5.23
N ALA A 363 4.19 -3.91 4.75
CA ALA A 363 3.01 -3.98 3.88
C ALA A 363 1.77 -3.63 4.69
N GLY A 364 1.07 -2.55 4.30
CA GLY A 364 -0.05 -1.99 5.03
C GLY A 364 -1.31 -1.88 4.19
N GLY A 365 -2.16 -0.92 4.56
CA GLY A 365 -3.51 -0.74 4.03
C GLY A 365 -4.54 -1.58 4.77
N SER A 366 -5.58 -0.94 5.33
CA SER A 366 -6.53 -1.57 6.26
C SER A 366 -7.15 -2.88 5.76
N VAL A 367 -7.68 -2.87 4.53
CA VAL A 367 -8.28 -4.07 3.91
C VAL A 367 -7.22 -5.11 3.59
N GLN A 368 -6.03 -4.70 3.14
CA GLN A 368 -4.94 -5.63 2.84
C GLN A 368 -4.46 -6.33 4.11
N ASN A 369 -4.32 -5.60 5.23
CA ASN A 369 -4.02 -6.14 6.55
C ASN A 369 -5.09 -7.15 6.99
N THR A 370 -6.36 -6.76 6.89
CA THR A 370 -7.50 -7.63 7.22
C THR A 370 -7.46 -8.93 6.42
N MET A 371 -7.28 -8.86 5.10
CA MET A 371 -7.22 -10.02 4.22
C MET A 371 -5.98 -10.88 4.47
N ARG A 372 -4.83 -10.27 4.77
CA ARG A 372 -3.60 -10.98 5.14
C ARG A 372 -3.79 -11.77 6.43
N VAL A 373 -4.37 -11.17 7.47
CA VAL A 373 -4.64 -11.85 8.75
C VAL A 373 -5.67 -12.97 8.57
N ALA A 374 -6.76 -12.72 7.84
CA ALA A 374 -7.75 -13.75 7.53
C ALA A 374 -7.10 -14.94 6.81
N GLN A 375 -6.29 -14.65 5.80
CA GLN A 375 -5.60 -15.66 4.99
C GLN A 375 -4.57 -16.47 5.79
N TRP A 376 -3.84 -15.84 6.73
CA TRP A 376 -2.95 -16.52 7.66
C TRP A 376 -3.71 -17.51 8.55
N LEU A 377 -4.86 -17.09 9.09
CA LEU A 377 -5.70 -17.93 9.95
C LEU A 377 -6.38 -19.10 9.24
N LEU A 378 -6.63 -18.98 7.93
CA LEU A 378 -7.31 -20.01 7.14
C LEU A 378 -6.40 -21.18 6.77
N GLU A 379 -5.07 -21.01 6.82
CA GLU A 379 -4.04 -22.00 6.46
C GLU A 379 -4.25 -22.72 5.10
N LYS A 380 -5.05 -22.14 4.20
CA LYS A 380 -5.33 -22.62 2.85
C LYS A 380 -5.12 -21.49 1.84
N PRO A 381 -4.20 -21.62 0.88
CA PRO A 381 -3.82 -20.51 0.02
C PRO A 381 -5.00 -20.01 -0.84
N LYS A 382 -5.00 -18.72 -1.15
CA LYS A 382 -5.89 -18.04 -2.09
C LYS A 382 -7.38 -18.09 -1.76
N VAL A 383 -7.75 -18.43 -0.51
CA VAL A 383 -9.15 -18.34 -0.07
C VAL A 383 -9.60 -16.88 -0.05
N ALA A 384 -8.72 -15.98 0.40
CA ALA A 384 -8.93 -14.55 0.32
C ALA A 384 -8.33 -13.96 -0.97
N ILE A 385 -9.04 -12.99 -1.53
CA ILE A 385 -8.61 -12.17 -2.66
C ILE A 385 -8.54 -10.73 -2.20
N TYR A 386 -7.54 -10.01 -2.68
CA TYR A 386 -7.44 -8.58 -2.46
C TYR A 386 -7.30 -7.81 -3.77
N MET A 387 -8.11 -6.76 -3.92
CA MET A 387 -8.09 -5.85 -5.07
C MET A 387 -7.82 -4.41 -4.61
N GLY A 388 -6.98 -3.70 -5.36
CA GLY A 388 -6.54 -2.34 -5.09
C GLY A 388 -5.68 -1.81 -6.23
N CYS A 389 -5.30 -0.53 -6.22
CA CYS A 389 -4.49 0.08 -7.28
C CYS A 389 -3.11 0.49 -6.77
N VAL A 390 -2.06 0.12 -7.51
CA VAL A 390 -0.65 0.37 -7.16
C VAL A 390 0.13 0.95 -8.34
N GLY A 391 1.26 1.59 -8.05
CA GLY A 391 2.18 2.07 -9.07
C GLY A 391 3.06 0.96 -9.63
N LYS A 392 3.69 1.18 -10.79
CA LYS A 392 4.70 0.26 -11.35
C LYS A 392 6.10 0.53 -10.80
N ASP A 393 6.29 0.30 -9.50
CA ASP A 393 7.52 0.65 -8.79
C ASP A 393 8.04 -0.46 -7.87
N LYS A 394 9.02 -0.13 -7.02
CA LYS A 394 9.59 -1.07 -6.04
C LYS A 394 8.65 -1.34 -4.87
N TYR A 395 7.76 -0.41 -4.53
CA TYR A 395 6.87 -0.52 -3.38
C TYR A 395 5.72 -1.47 -3.68
N SER A 396 5.15 -1.44 -4.89
CA SER A 396 4.14 -2.44 -5.29
C SER A 396 4.67 -3.86 -5.26
N LYS A 397 5.95 -4.07 -5.59
CA LYS A 397 6.60 -5.39 -5.48
C LYS A 397 6.70 -5.87 -4.04
N ILE A 398 7.06 -5.00 -3.10
CA ILE A 398 7.10 -5.33 -1.66
C ILE A 398 5.70 -5.69 -1.16
N LEU A 399 4.68 -4.89 -1.51
CA LEU A 399 3.29 -5.18 -1.14
C LEU A 399 2.83 -6.53 -1.69
N GLU A 400 3.13 -6.81 -2.95
CA GLU A 400 2.76 -8.05 -3.62
C GLU A 400 3.46 -9.27 -3.01
N GLU A 401 4.77 -9.19 -2.76
CA GLU A 401 5.54 -10.26 -2.13
C GLU A 401 5.00 -10.57 -0.73
N LYS A 402 4.81 -9.55 0.11
CA LYS A 402 4.30 -9.70 1.49
C LYS A 402 2.85 -10.20 1.55
N ALA A 403 2.02 -9.83 0.59
CA ALA A 403 0.67 -10.38 0.46
C ALA A 403 0.72 -11.85 0.05
N ARG A 404 1.56 -12.21 -0.94
CA ARG A 404 1.67 -13.59 -1.42
C ARG A 404 2.34 -14.52 -0.42
N GLU A 405 3.26 -14.03 0.42
CA GLU A 405 3.88 -14.77 1.53
C GLU A 405 2.82 -15.34 2.48
N SER A 406 1.73 -14.62 2.75
CA SER A 406 0.63 -15.14 3.58
C SER A 406 -0.31 -16.08 2.82
N GLY A 407 -0.15 -16.24 1.51
CA GLY A 407 -1.03 -17.00 0.63
C GLY A 407 -2.16 -16.18 0.03
N LEU A 408 -2.16 -14.85 0.15
CA LEU A 408 -3.24 -13.98 -0.36
C LEU A 408 -3.21 -13.91 -1.88
N ASN A 409 -4.38 -14.02 -2.52
CA ASN A 409 -4.50 -13.83 -3.96
C ASN A 409 -4.68 -12.34 -4.30
N VAL A 410 -3.58 -11.67 -4.62
CA VAL A 410 -3.58 -10.24 -4.96
C VAL A 410 -3.90 -10.01 -6.44
N LYS A 411 -4.86 -9.11 -6.69
CA LYS A 411 -5.33 -8.67 -8.01
C LYS A 411 -5.25 -7.16 -8.12
N TYR A 412 -4.01 -6.65 -8.11
CA TYR A 412 -3.76 -5.22 -8.27
C TYR A 412 -4.09 -4.71 -9.67
N GLN A 413 -4.69 -3.53 -9.71
CA GLN A 413 -4.64 -2.65 -10.86
C GLN A 413 -3.28 -1.93 -10.84
N TYR A 414 -2.59 -1.87 -11.96
CA TYR A 414 -1.34 -1.10 -12.09
C TYR A 414 -1.60 0.18 -12.87
N THR A 415 -1.10 1.30 -12.35
CA THR A 415 -1.15 2.61 -13.03
C THR A 415 0.25 3.12 -13.35
N ASP A 416 0.37 3.88 -14.45
CA ASP A 416 1.58 4.64 -14.81
C ASP A 416 1.48 6.12 -14.36
N GLN A 417 0.33 6.53 -13.81
CA GLN A 417 0.04 7.93 -13.46
C GLN A 417 0.73 8.35 -12.16
N GLU A 418 0.76 7.45 -11.17
CA GLU A 418 1.19 7.74 -9.81
C GLU A 418 2.06 6.61 -9.25
N CYS A 419 2.88 6.94 -8.25
CA CYS A 419 3.61 5.94 -7.46
C CYS A 419 2.66 5.21 -6.51
N THR A 420 3.08 4.03 -6.04
CA THR A 420 2.37 3.27 -5.01
C THR A 420 2.18 4.11 -3.75
N GLY A 421 0.97 4.10 -3.20
CA GLY A 421 0.63 4.85 -2.00
C GLY A 421 1.43 4.42 -0.77
N THR A 422 1.62 5.36 0.15
CA THR A 422 2.39 5.18 1.37
C THR A 422 1.61 5.70 2.58
N CYS A 423 1.81 5.10 3.75
CA CYS A 423 1.29 5.62 5.01
C CYS A 423 2.45 5.82 5.97
N ALA A 424 2.63 7.06 6.45
CA ALA A 424 3.58 7.30 7.53
C ALA A 424 2.96 6.87 8.85
N VAL A 425 3.64 5.98 9.56
CA VAL A 425 3.23 5.46 10.86
C VAL A 425 4.21 5.98 11.90
N LEU A 426 3.85 7.13 12.48
CA LEU A 426 4.69 7.86 13.43
C LEU A 426 4.40 7.36 14.84
N ILE A 427 5.39 6.73 15.45
CA ILE A 427 5.25 6.12 16.78
C ILE A 427 5.86 7.07 17.81
N THR A 428 5.05 7.55 18.76
CA THR A 428 5.51 8.35 19.90
C THR A 428 5.20 7.66 21.24
N ASP A 429 5.73 8.22 22.33
CA ASP A 429 5.57 7.71 23.70
C ASP A 429 5.85 6.21 23.85
N ASN A 430 7.02 5.77 23.34
CA ASN A 430 7.48 4.38 23.42
C ASN A 430 6.49 3.34 22.89
N GLY A 431 5.73 3.65 21.83
CA GLY A 431 4.79 2.71 21.22
C GLY A 431 3.33 2.96 21.57
N LYS A 432 3.05 3.80 22.58
CA LYS A 432 1.67 4.04 23.07
C LYS A 432 0.84 4.89 22.15
N HIS A 433 1.47 5.78 21.38
CA HIS A 433 0.76 6.74 20.54
C HIS A 433 1.20 6.67 19.09
N ARG A 434 0.23 6.80 18.18
CA ARG A 434 0.48 6.66 16.74
C ARG A 434 -0.25 7.70 15.93
N SER A 435 0.47 8.37 15.05
CA SER A 435 -0.14 9.26 14.05
C SER A 435 0.02 8.64 12.67
N LEU A 436 -1.10 8.47 11.97
CA LEU A 436 -1.16 7.90 10.63
C LEU A 436 -1.40 9.03 9.63
N CYS A 437 -0.48 9.22 8.69
CA CYS A 437 -0.64 10.15 7.56
C CYS A 437 -0.57 9.36 6.26
N ALA A 438 -1.69 9.23 5.55
CA ALA A 438 -1.81 8.40 4.36
C ALA A 438 -1.71 9.23 3.07
N ASN A 439 -0.69 8.97 2.26
CA ASN A 439 -0.58 9.44 0.88
C ASN A 439 -1.07 8.34 -0.07
N LEU A 440 -2.31 8.48 -0.53
CA LEU A 440 -2.96 7.43 -1.33
C LEU A 440 -2.30 7.22 -2.70
N ALA A 441 -1.79 8.27 -3.35
CA ALA A 441 -1.15 8.22 -4.67
C ALA A 441 -1.88 7.26 -5.64
N ALA A 442 -1.22 6.20 -6.13
CA ALA A 442 -1.82 5.21 -7.04
C ALA A 442 -3.11 4.55 -6.52
N ALA A 443 -3.32 4.44 -5.20
CA ALA A 443 -4.57 3.90 -4.67
C ALA A 443 -5.79 4.73 -5.12
N ASN A 444 -5.64 6.06 -5.28
CA ASN A 444 -6.69 6.94 -5.83
C ASN A 444 -6.99 6.67 -7.32
N CYS A 445 -6.10 5.98 -8.04
CA CYS A 445 -6.28 5.66 -9.46
C CYS A 445 -7.09 4.38 -9.68
N PHE A 446 -7.70 3.80 -8.65
CA PHE A 446 -8.55 2.62 -8.81
C PHE A 446 -9.75 2.94 -9.71
N SER A 447 -9.94 2.13 -10.75
CA SER A 447 -11.04 2.29 -11.69
C SER A 447 -12.10 1.20 -11.47
N PRO A 448 -13.41 1.54 -11.46
CA PRO A 448 -14.48 0.54 -11.49
C PRO A 448 -14.35 -0.48 -12.64
N ALA A 449 -13.71 -0.11 -13.76
CA ALA A 449 -13.48 -1.03 -14.86
C ALA A 449 -12.60 -2.23 -14.46
N HIS A 450 -11.76 -2.11 -13.42
CA HIS A 450 -10.89 -3.19 -12.97
C HIS A 450 -11.66 -4.41 -12.45
N ILE A 451 -12.80 -4.20 -11.77
CA ILE A 451 -13.64 -5.30 -11.29
C ILE A 451 -14.45 -5.96 -12.41
N GLU A 452 -14.61 -5.29 -13.55
CA GLU A 452 -15.34 -5.79 -14.73
C GLU A 452 -14.45 -6.54 -15.73
N VAL A 453 -13.12 -6.48 -15.57
CA VAL A 453 -12.18 -7.31 -16.36
C VAL A 453 -12.59 -8.78 -16.22
N PRO A 454 -12.74 -9.56 -17.31
CA PRO A 454 -13.36 -10.89 -17.26
C PRO A 454 -12.82 -11.83 -16.18
N GLU A 455 -11.50 -11.83 -15.97
CA GLU A 455 -10.86 -12.64 -14.91
C GLU A 455 -11.22 -12.17 -13.51
N ASN A 456 -11.29 -10.85 -13.27
CA ASN A 456 -11.65 -10.27 -11.98
C ASN A 456 -13.16 -10.38 -11.73
N ARG A 457 -13.96 -10.16 -12.77
CA ARG A 457 -15.42 -10.32 -12.74
C ARG A 457 -15.81 -11.72 -12.29
N LYS A 458 -15.13 -12.75 -12.81
CA LYS A 458 -15.33 -14.13 -12.36
C LYS A 458 -15.08 -14.30 -10.85
N LEU A 459 -14.06 -13.64 -10.30
CA LEU A 459 -13.77 -13.69 -8.86
C LEU A 459 -14.87 -13.01 -8.04
N ILE A 460 -15.40 -11.88 -8.51
CA ILE A 460 -16.55 -11.19 -7.90
C ILE A 460 -17.82 -12.06 -7.99
N ASP A 461 -18.05 -12.74 -9.11
CA ASP A 461 -19.20 -13.62 -9.30
C ASP A 461 -19.09 -14.90 -8.46
N ASP A 462 -17.88 -15.42 -8.22
CA ASP A 462 -17.65 -16.64 -7.44
C ASP A 462 -17.64 -16.39 -5.91
N ALA A 463 -17.17 -15.22 -5.47
CA ALA A 463 -17.06 -14.87 -4.06
C ALA A 463 -18.41 -14.95 -3.33
N GLN A 464 -18.40 -15.34 -2.05
CA GLN A 464 -19.59 -15.39 -1.19
C GLN A 464 -19.61 -14.28 -0.15
N TYR A 465 -18.45 -13.69 0.12
CA TYR A 465 -18.25 -12.65 1.12
C TYR A 465 -17.43 -11.51 0.52
N PHE A 466 -17.86 -10.28 0.78
CA PHE A 466 -17.15 -9.06 0.39
C PHE A 466 -16.81 -8.25 1.62
N TYR A 467 -15.63 -7.66 1.63
CA TYR A 467 -15.22 -6.74 2.67
C TYR A 467 -14.60 -5.47 2.09
N VAL A 468 -15.05 -4.31 2.55
CA VAL A 468 -14.54 -3.00 2.13
C VAL A 468 -14.33 -2.11 3.34
N SER A 469 -13.21 -1.39 3.41
CA SER A 469 -13.01 -0.35 4.43
C SER A 469 -13.67 0.96 4.02
N GLY A 470 -14.11 1.75 4.99
CA GLY A 470 -14.58 3.12 4.79
C GLY A 470 -13.56 4.01 4.07
N PHE A 471 -12.26 3.75 4.21
CA PHE A 471 -11.21 4.47 3.46
C PHE A 471 -11.38 4.39 1.95
N PHE A 472 -12.04 3.35 1.43
CA PHE A 472 -12.26 3.22 -0.02
C PHE A 472 -13.38 4.15 -0.54
N LEU A 473 -14.18 4.74 0.35
CA LEU A 473 -15.13 5.81 0.01
C LEU A 473 -14.43 7.05 -0.55
N THR A 474 -13.15 7.25 -0.24
CA THR A 474 -12.38 8.39 -0.77
C THR A 474 -11.86 8.15 -2.18
N VAL A 475 -11.96 6.91 -2.68
CA VAL A 475 -11.37 6.48 -3.95
C VAL A 475 -12.45 6.14 -4.97
N SER A 476 -13.31 5.16 -4.66
CA SER A 476 -14.34 4.74 -5.60
C SER A 476 -15.62 4.26 -4.89
N PRO A 477 -16.47 5.20 -4.44
CA PRO A 477 -17.83 4.91 -3.99
C PRO A 477 -18.63 4.09 -5.00
N GLU A 478 -18.40 4.26 -6.30
CA GLU A 478 -19.09 3.57 -7.38
C GLU A 478 -18.80 2.06 -7.34
N THR A 479 -17.53 1.69 -7.10
CA THR A 479 -17.12 0.29 -6.95
C THR A 479 -17.77 -0.33 -5.72
N ILE A 480 -17.85 0.42 -4.60
CA ILE A 480 -18.54 -0.02 -3.38
C ILE A 480 -20.01 -0.31 -3.68
N GLN A 481 -20.70 0.61 -4.36
CA GLN A 481 -22.10 0.44 -4.74
C GLN A 481 -22.30 -0.78 -5.66
N SER A 482 -21.48 -0.92 -6.70
CA SER A 482 -21.56 -2.03 -7.65
C SER A 482 -21.42 -3.39 -6.95
N VAL A 483 -20.40 -3.55 -6.09
CA VAL A 483 -20.15 -4.80 -5.37
C VAL A 483 -21.22 -5.07 -4.30
N ALA A 484 -21.69 -4.02 -3.60
CA ALA A 484 -22.75 -4.14 -2.60
C ALA A 484 -24.09 -4.54 -3.23
N GLN A 485 -24.43 -3.98 -4.39
CA GLN A 485 -25.62 -4.34 -5.15
C GLN A 485 -25.52 -5.78 -5.67
N HIS A 486 -24.38 -6.16 -6.27
CA HIS A 486 -24.13 -7.54 -6.70
C HIS A 486 -24.27 -8.55 -5.55
N ALA A 487 -23.75 -8.19 -4.37
CA ALA A 487 -23.88 -9.02 -3.19
C ALA A 487 -25.34 -9.18 -2.77
N PHE A 488 -26.13 -8.10 -2.80
CA PHE A 488 -27.56 -8.15 -2.51
C PHE A 488 -28.34 -9.02 -3.51
N GLU A 489 -28.19 -8.77 -4.81
CA GLU A 489 -28.92 -9.47 -5.89
C GLU A 489 -28.69 -10.99 -5.84
N ASN A 490 -27.48 -11.39 -5.47
CA ASN A 490 -27.08 -12.80 -5.38
C ASN A 490 -27.17 -13.38 -3.97
N ASN A 491 -27.73 -12.64 -3.01
CA ASN A 491 -27.82 -13.01 -1.61
C ASN A 491 -26.47 -13.54 -1.07
N LYS A 492 -25.42 -12.74 -1.23
CA LYS A 492 -24.07 -12.90 -0.66
C LYS A 492 -23.89 -11.95 0.52
N VAL A 493 -22.80 -12.08 1.27
CA VAL A 493 -22.55 -11.22 2.44
C VAL A 493 -21.72 -10.01 2.03
N PHE A 494 -22.20 -8.81 2.37
CA PHE A 494 -21.43 -7.57 2.22
C PHE A 494 -21.08 -6.97 3.59
N ALA A 495 -19.79 -6.92 3.91
CA ALA A 495 -19.27 -6.36 5.15
C ALA A 495 -18.49 -5.07 4.89
N MET A 496 -18.58 -4.12 5.83
CA MET A 496 -17.92 -2.83 5.72
C MET A 496 -17.38 -2.36 7.07
N ASN A 497 -16.31 -1.56 7.06
CA ASN A 497 -15.78 -0.89 8.26
C ASN A 497 -16.00 0.64 8.18
N LEU A 498 -16.30 1.30 9.30
CA LEU A 498 -16.39 2.77 9.41
C LEU A 498 -15.02 3.44 9.20
N SER A 499 -13.96 2.81 9.70
CA SER A 499 -12.53 3.05 9.45
C SER A 499 -11.90 4.33 10.00
N ALA A 500 -12.62 5.45 10.04
CA ALA A 500 -12.12 6.68 10.67
C ALA A 500 -13.26 7.70 10.93
N PRO A 501 -13.17 8.53 11.98
CA PRO A 501 -14.15 9.58 12.27
C PRO A 501 -14.39 10.54 11.10
N PHE A 502 -13.35 10.96 10.40
CA PHE A 502 -13.46 11.90 9.28
C PHE A 502 -14.30 11.33 8.11
N LEU A 503 -14.36 10.00 7.96
CA LEU A 503 -15.17 9.36 6.92
C LEU A 503 -16.66 9.43 7.26
N CYS A 504 -17.01 9.29 8.54
CA CYS A 504 -18.38 9.46 9.01
C CYS A 504 -18.88 10.90 8.78
N GLU A 505 -18.01 11.89 8.95
CA GLU A 505 -18.34 13.32 8.82
C GLU A 505 -18.33 13.80 7.36
N PHE A 506 -17.23 13.61 6.63
CA PHE A 506 -17.05 14.17 5.29
C PHE A 506 -17.54 13.27 4.16
N PHE A 507 -17.60 11.96 4.38
CA PHE A 507 -18.06 10.96 3.41
C PHE A 507 -19.42 10.34 3.81
N LYS A 508 -20.22 11.08 4.60
CA LYS A 508 -21.57 10.68 5.03
C LYS A 508 -22.44 10.21 3.87
N LYS A 509 -22.49 10.98 2.77
CA LYS A 509 -23.36 10.67 1.61
C LYS A 509 -23.06 9.30 0.99
N PRO A 510 -21.82 9.01 0.52
CA PRO A 510 -21.51 7.70 -0.04
C PRO A 510 -21.59 6.57 1.01
N MET A 511 -21.24 6.82 2.28
CA MET A 511 -21.40 5.84 3.35
C MET A 511 -22.88 5.46 3.57
N ARG A 512 -23.76 6.46 3.61
CA ARG A 512 -25.22 6.25 3.73
C ARG A 512 -25.85 5.57 2.52
N ALA A 513 -25.28 5.76 1.33
CA ALA A 513 -25.71 5.02 0.16
C ALA A 513 -25.30 3.54 0.22
N ALA A 514 -24.16 3.20 0.83
CA ALA A 514 -23.69 1.81 0.96
C ALA A 514 -24.41 1.06 2.10
N LEU A 515 -24.72 1.76 3.19
CA LEU A 515 -25.26 1.18 4.43
C LEU A 515 -26.48 0.25 4.24
N PRO A 516 -27.46 0.53 3.36
CA PRO A 516 -28.61 -0.35 3.14
C PRO A 516 -28.26 -1.76 2.64
N TYR A 517 -27.08 -1.94 2.05
CA TYR A 517 -26.56 -3.22 1.59
C TYR A 517 -25.69 -3.95 2.63
N VAL A 518 -25.20 -3.22 3.64
CA VAL A 518 -24.26 -3.76 4.64
C VAL A 518 -24.96 -4.78 5.55
N ASP A 519 -24.49 -6.02 5.48
CA ASP A 519 -24.87 -7.12 6.37
C ASP A 519 -24.09 -7.08 7.69
N ILE A 520 -22.81 -6.73 7.64
CA ILE A 520 -21.94 -6.65 8.82
C ILE A 520 -21.19 -5.32 8.79
N LEU A 521 -21.41 -4.48 9.81
CA LEU A 521 -20.69 -3.22 9.98
C LEU A 521 -19.72 -3.32 11.15
N PHE A 522 -18.46 -3.01 10.90
CA PHE A 522 -17.42 -2.88 11.91
C PHE A 522 -17.11 -1.41 12.18
N GLY A 523 -16.67 -1.10 13.40
CA GLY A 523 -16.04 0.16 13.74
C GLY A 523 -15.52 0.15 15.17
N ASN A 524 -14.80 1.19 15.55
CA ASN A 524 -14.39 1.42 16.93
C ASN A 524 -15.31 2.43 17.64
N GLU A 525 -15.06 2.69 18.92
CA GLU A 525 -15.82 3.61 19.76
C GLU A 525 -15.89 5.02 19.17
N THR A 526 -14.76 5.58 18.73
CA THR A 526 -14.67 6.94 18.21
C THR A 526 -15.38 7.08 16.86
N GLU A 527 -15.26 6.06 16.00
CA GLU A 527 -15.97 5.98 14.72
C GLU A 527 -17.48 5.87 14.91
N ALA A 528 -17.93 5.08 15.89
CA ALA A 528 -19.34 4.92 16.21
C ALA A 528 -19.95 6.23 16.75
N GLU A 529 -19.23 6.93 17.63
CA GLU A 529 -19.62 8.26 18.10
C GLU A 529 -19.67 9.29 16.96
N ALA A 530 -18.65 9.33 16.11
CA ALA A 530 -18.62 10.19 14.94
C ALA A 530 -19.77 9.89 13.97
N PHE A 531 -20.09 8.60 13.76
CA PHE A 531 -21.24 8.19 12.97
C PHE A 531 -22.56 8.65 13.60
N SER A 532 -22.70 8.52 14.92
CA SER A 532 -23.88 8.95 15.66
C SER A 532 -24.14 10.44 15.50
N LYS A 533 -23.09 11.26 15.72
CA LYS A 533 -23.12 12.71 15.53
C LYS A 533 -23.43 13.08 14.08
N ALA A 534 -22.73 12.48 13.12
CA ALA A 534 -22.94 12.78 11.71
C ALA A 534 -24.33 12.41 11.20
N ASN A 535 -25.02 11.45 11.84
CA ASN A 535 -26.36 10.99 11.45
C ASN A 535 -27.46 11.40 12.42
N ASP A 536 -27.18 12.36 13.30
CA ASP A 536 -28.16 12.96 14.21
C ASP A 536 -28.90 11.91 15.07
N LEU A 537 -28.19 10.85 15.50
CA LEU A 537 -28.80 9.76 16.27
C LEU A 537 -29.13 10.16 17.71
N GLY A 538 -28.61 11.29 18.18
CA GLY A 538 -28.96 11.88 19.49
C GLY A 538 -28.49 11.09 20.70
N THR A 539 -27.42 10.30 20.58
CA THR A 539 -26.85 9.52 21.69
C THR A 539 -25.34 9.35 21.55
N THR A 540 -24.64 9.25 22.67
CA THR A 540 -23.21 8.88 22.75
C THR A 540 -23.02 7.51 23.38
N ASP A 541 -24.11 6.83 23.81
CA ASP A 541 -24.03 5.48 24.35
C ASP A 541 -23.79 4.48 23.23
N LEU A 542 -22.65 3.80 23.26
CA LEU A 542 -22.22 2.90 22.18
C LEU A 542 -23.18 1.73 21.93
N LYS A 543 -23.87 1.25 22.97
CA LYS A 543 -24.88 0.18 22.84
C LYS A 543 -26.11 0.69 22.09
N GLU A 544 -26.59 1.88 22.47
CA GLU A 544 -27.70 2.54 21.81
C GLU A 544 -27.36 2.93 20.37
N ILE A 545 -26.14 3.43 20.12
CA ILE A 545 -25.62 3.71 18.77
C ILE A 545 -25.68 2.44 17.93
N GLY A 546 -25.10 1.33 18.42
CA GLY A 546 -25.11 0.06 17.71
C GLY A 546 -26.53 -0.45 17.42
N LEU A 547 -27.46 -0.33 18.39
CA LEU A 547 -28.88 -0.67 18.21
C LEU A 547 -29.53 0.18 17.12
N LYS A 548 -29.35 1.50 17.15
CA LYS A 548 -29.88 2.43 16.15
C LYS A 548 -29.35 2.10 14.75
N ILE A 549 -28.04 1.87 14.60
CA ILE A 549 -27.42 1.48 13.33
C ILE A 549 -27.97 0.13 12.82
N SER A 550 -28.11 -0.86 13.70
CA SER A 550 -28.64 -2.19 13.34
C SER A 550 -30.06 -2.13 12.79
N ASN A 551 -30.87 -1.15 13.24
CA ASN A 551 -32.26 -0.93 12.84
C ASN A 551 -32.42 0.06 11.68
N MET A 552 -31.35 0.67 11.18
CA MET A 552 -31.42 1.50 9.98
C MET A 552 -31.86 0.68 8.77
N GLU A 553 -32.44 1.36 7.78
CA GLU A 553 -32.93 0.76 6.53
C GLU A 553 -31.93 -0.26 5.96
N LYS A 554 -32.46 -1.42 5.54
CA LYS A 554 -31.71 -2.50 4.92
C LYS A 554 -32.53 -3.11 3.80
N ILE A 555 -31.94 -3.15 2.61
CA ILE A 555 -32.64 -3.60 1.40
C ILE A 555 -32.80 -5.14 1.41
N ASN A 556 -31.75 -5.86 1.84
CA ASN A 556 -31.84 -7.31 1.96
C ASN A 556 -32.56 -7.72 3.25
N THR A 557 -33.84 -8.06 3.14
CA THR A 557 -34.69 -8.51 4.26
C THR A 557 -34.41 -9.95 4.72
N LYS A 558 -33.66 -10.75 3.94
CA LYS A 558 -33.31 -12.14 4.29
C LYS A 558 -32.27 -12.23 5.42
N ARG A 559 -31.55 -11.15 5.68
CA ARG A 559 -30.54 -11.04 6.75
C ARG A 559 -30.72 -9.74 7.49
N LYS A 560 -30.69 -9.78 8.82
CA LYS A 560 -30.59 -8.56 9.62
C LYS A 560 -29.14 -8.07 9.68
N ARG A 561 -28.95 -6.77 9.85
CA ARG A 561 -27.63 -6.18 10.01
C ARG A 561 -27.01 -6.61 11.35
N ILE A 562 -25.73 -6.94 11.31
CA ILE A 562 -24.87 -7.14 12.48
C ILE A 562 -24.00 -5.89 12.60
N VAL A 563 -23.88 -5.34 13.80
CA VAL A 563 -22.97 -4.22 14.09
C VAL A 563 -21.99 -4.69 15.16
N ILE A 564 -20.70 -4.48 14.92
CA ILE A 564 -19.63 -4.86 15.85
C ILE A 564 -18.81 -3.60 16.16
N ILE A 565 -18.76 -3.23 17.45
CA ILE A 565 -18.04 -2.06 17.93
C ILE A 565 -16.90 -2.53 18.84
N THR A 566 -15.65 -2.32 18.42
CA THR A 566 -14.46 -2.55 19.26
C THR A 566 -14.23 -1.34 20.17
N GLN A 567 -13.59 -1.56 21.33
CA GLN A 567 -13.41 -0.51 22.34
C GLN A 567 -12.02 -0.56 23.01
N GLY A 568 -10.96 -0.76 22.21
CA GLY A 568 -9.61 -1.00 22.73
C GLY A 568 -9.56 -2.15 23.75
N ALA A 569 -9.25 -1.83 25.02
CA ALA A 569 -9.19 -2.80 26.12
C ALA A 569 -10.54 -3.08 26.81
N HIS A 570 -11.62 -2.41 26.40
CA HIS A 570 -12.99 -2.65 26.86
C HIS A 570 -13.68 -3.75 26.03
N PRO A 571 -14.80 -4.32 26.50
CA PRO A 571 -15.49 -5.39 25.79
C PRO A 571 -15.89 -5.01 24.36
N VAL A 572 -15.78 -5.94 23.42
CA VAL A 572 -16.35 -5.77 22.07
C VAL A 572 -17.86 -5.89 22.15
N LEU A 573 -18.59 -4.96 21.54
CA LEU A 573 -20.05 -4.98 21.46
C LEU A 573 -20.49 -5.69 20.18
N LEU A 574 -21.27 -6.75 20.31
CA LEU A 574 -22.02 -7.37 19.23
C LEU A 574 -23.47 -6.91 19.31
N VAL A 575 -23.96 -6.26 18.26
CA VAL A 575 -25.37 -5.91 18.13
C VAL A 575 -26.00 -6.73 17.00
N LYS A 576 -27.00 -7.52 17.37
CA LYS A 576 -27.76 -8.37 16.44
C LYS A 576 -29.16 -8.59 16.97
N ASP A 577 -30.15 -8.58 16.08
CA ASP A 577 -31.55 -8.89 16.41
C ASP A 577 -32.15 -8.02 17.54
N GLY A 578 -31.73 -6.75 17.64
CA GLY A 578 -32.20 -5.84 18.69
C GLY A 578 -31.61 -6.10 20.07
N ALA A 579 -30.61 -6.98 20.17
CA ALA A 579 -29.88 -7.28 21.40
C ALA A 579 -28.41 -6.87 21.29
N VAL A 580 -27.82 -6.54 22.43
CA VAL A 580 -26.39 -6.24 22.57
C VAL A 580 -25.75 -7.32 23.44
N THR A 581 -24.67 -7.93 22.96
CA THR A 581 -23.85 -8.90 23.70
C THR A 581 -22.43 -8.36 23.82
N GLU A 582 -21.82 -8.50 24.99
CA GLU A 582 -20.46 -8.05 25.25
C GLU A 582 -19.48 -9.21 25.28
N PHE A 583 -18.32 -9.02 24.65
CA PHE A 583 -17.23 -9.99 24.65
C PHE A 583 -15.99 -9.35 25.29
N PRO A 584 -15.54 -9.83 26.46
CA PRO A 584 -14.38 -9.26 27.13
C PRO A 584 -13.13 -9.29 26.24
N ALA A 585 -12.46 -8.14 26.11
CA ALA A 585 -11.15 -8.08 25.48
C ALA A 585 -10.09 -8.72 26.39
N VAL A 586 -9.05 -9.29 25.79
CA VAL A 586 -7.91 -9.83 26.53
C VAL A 586 -6.96 -8.69 26.87
N LYS A 587 -6.88 -8.32 28.14
CA LYS A 587 -5.92 -7.32 28.61
C LYS A 587 -4.52 -7.92 28.67
N LEU A 588 -3.60 -7.34 27.91
CA LEU A 588 -2.18 -7.63 28.03
C LEU A 588 -1.52 -6.66 29.02
N PRO A 589 -0.45 -7.10 29.71
CA PRO A 589 0.45 -6.18 30.39
C PRO A 589 0.98 -5.11 29.41
N GLU A 590 1.13 -3.88 29.89
CA GLU A 590 1.50 -2.72 29.05
C GLU A 590 2.84 -2.95 28.33
N GLU A 591 3.78 -3.61 28.98
CA GLU A 591 5.09 -3.96 28.43
C GLU A 591 5.05 -4.97 27.26
N LYS A 592 3.93 -5.66 27.07
CA LYS A 592 3.72 -6.55 25.92
C LYS A 592 3.07 -5.84 24.74
N VAL A 593 2.48 -4.67 24.95
CA VAL A 593 1.86 -3.90 23.87
C VAL A 593 2.96 -3.08 23.19
N ILE A 594 3.42 -3.58 22.05
CA ILE A 594 4.44 -2.90 21.22
C ILE A 594 3.77 -1.91 20.26
N ASP A 595 2.59 -2.28 19.76
CA ASP A 595 1.96 -1.62 18.62
C ASP A 595 0.45 -1.78 18.64
N THR A 596 -0.33 -0.70 18.53
CA THR A 596 -1.80 -0.80 18.41
C THR A 596 -2.31 -0.67 16.97
N ASN A 597 -1.43 -0.34 16.02
CA ASN A 597 -1.73 -0.25 14.58
C ASN A 597 -2.16 -1.61 14.02
N GLY A 598 -3.20 -1.58 13.20
CA GLY A 598 -3.76 -2.79 12.61
C GLY A 598 -4.44 -3.72 13.61
N ALA A 599 -4.64 -3.35 14.89
CA ALA A 599 -5.40 -4.16 15.84
C ALA A 599 -6.86 -4.35 15.38
N GLY A 600 -7.49 -3.28 14.86
CA GLY A 600 -8.81 -3.33 14.26
C GLY A 600 -8.85 -4.18 12.99
N ASP A 601 -7.87 -4.02 12.09
CA ASP A 601 -7.74 -4.83 10.88
C ASP A 601 -7.57 -6.31 11.21
N ALA A 602 -6.75 -6.62 12.21
CA ALA A 602 -6.51 -7.97 12.71
C ALA A 602 -7.74 -8.58 13.35
N PHE A 603 -8.50 -7.78 14.12
CA PHE A 603 -9.79 -8.19 14.67
C PHE A 603 -10.75 -8.61 13.55
N VAL A 604 -10.90 -7.76 12.52
CA VAL A 604 -11.78 -8.09 11.38
C VAL A 604 -11.24 -9.31 10.62
N GLY A 605 -9.93 -9.42 10.45
CA GLY A 605 -9.31 -10.57 9.79
C GLY A 605 -9.61 -11.89 10.52
N GLY A 606 -9.47 -11.89 11.85
CA GLY A 606 -9.81 -13.04 12.69
C GLY A 606 -11.30 -13.36 12.68
N PHE A 607 -12.15 -12.34 12.73
CA PHE A 607 -13.59 -12.51 12.59
C PHE A 607 -13.95 -13.17 11.25
N LEU A 608 -13.45 -12.62 10.13
CA LEU A 608 -13.76 -13.12 8.80
C LEU A 608 -13.23 -14.54 8.58
N ALA A 609 -12.05 -14.87 9.10
CA ALA A 609 -11.49 -16.22 9.00
C ALA A 609 -12.44 -17.28 9.57
N GLN A 610 -13.11 -16.99 10.68
CA GLN A 610 -14.09 -17.91 11.28
C GLN A 610 -15.47 -17.79 10.62
N TYR A 611 -15.89 -16.58 10.25
CA TYR A 611 -17.22 -16.32 9.71
C TYR A 611 -17.43 -17.00 8.36
N ILE A 612 -16.43 -17.00 7.48
CA ILE A 612 -16.51 -17.71 6.18
C ILE A 612 -16.44 -19.24 6.34
N GLN A 613 -16.13 -19.71 7.54
CA GLN A 613 -16.14 -21.11 7.94
C GLN A 613 -17.46 -21.53 8.62
N ASP A 614 -18.48 -20.65 8.59
CA ASP A 614 -19.79 -20.81 9.22
C ASP A 614 -19.74 -21.09 10.74
N HIS A 615 -18.65 -20.68 11.41
CA HIS A 615 -18.60 -20.71 12.88
C HIS A 615 -19.57 -19.71 13.49
N SER A 616 -19.90 -19.91 14.78
CA SER A 616 -20.78 -19.01 15.52
C SER A 616 -20.17 -17.61 15.64
N LEU A 617 -21.02 -16.58 15.81
CA LEU A 617 -20.54 -15.20 15.99
C LEU A 617 -19.65 -15.05 17.23
N GLU A 618 -19.91 -15.83 18.28
CA GLU A 618 -19.05 -15.90 19.46
C GLU A 618 -17.64 -16.36 19.10
N VAL A 619 -17.51 -17.44 18.32
CA VAL A 619 -16.20 -17.94 17.86
C VAL A 619 -15.52 -16.91 16.96
N CYS A 620 -16.28 -16.24 16.08
CA CYS A 620 -15.75 -15.18 15.21
C CYS A 620 -15.17 -14.01 16.03
N ILE A 621 -15.90 -13.53 17.04
CA ILE A 621 -15.45 -12.43 17.89
C ILE A 621 -14.25 -12.85 18.75
N LYS A 622 -14.28 -14.06 19.33
CA LYS A 622 -13.15 -14.60 20.09
C LYS A 622 -11.88 -14.70 19.24
N CYS A 623 -12.00 -15.14 17.99
CA CYS A 623 -10.87 -15.18 17.06
C CYS A 623 -10.38 -13.78 16.69
N GLY A 624 -11.28 -12.83 16.46
CA GLY A 624 -10.92 -11.43 16.24
C GLY A 624 -10.15 -10.84 17.44
N ILE A 625 -10.63 -11.05 18.66
CA ILE A 625 -9.94 -10.60 19.89
C ILE A 625 -8.56 -11.27 19.99
N TRP A 626 -8.47 -12.58 19.77
CA TRP A 626 -7.20 -13.30 19.78
C TRP A 626 -6.22 -12.76 18.73
N ALA A 627 -6.69 -12.51 17.50
CA ALA A 627 -5.86 -12.01 16.41
C ALA A 627 -5.33 -10.61 16.74
N ALA A 628 -6.19 -9.69 17.18
CA ALA A 628 -5.78 -8.38 17.66
C ALA A 628 -4.74 -8.49 18.78
N THR A 629 -4.97 -9.37 19.77
CA THR A 629 -4.04 -9.61 20.89
C THR A 629 -2.66 -10.09 20.40
N LYS A 630 -2.59 -10.93 19.36
CA LYS A 630 -1.32 -11.40 18.79
C LYS A 630 -0.59 -10.32 18.01
N ILE A 631 -1.33 -9.49 17.27
CA ILE A 631 -0.75 -8.42 16.45
C ILE A 631 -0.21 -7.30 17.32
N ILE A 632 -0.90 -6.91 18.39
CA ILE A 632 -0.45 -5.76 19.19
C ILE A 632 0.88 -5.95 19.95
N GLN A 633 1.41 -7.18 19.94
CA GLN A 633 2.68 -7.55 20.53
C GLN A 633 3.85 -7.43 19.54
N ARG A 634 3.67 -6.82 18.37
CA ARG A 634 4.68 -6.69 17.30
C ARG A 634 4.50 -5.40 16.51
N SER A 635 5.57 -4.89 15.89
CA SER A 635 5.48 -3.74 14.97
C SER A 635 4.63 -4.04 13.73
N GLY A 636 3.72 -3.12 13.39
CA GLY A 636 2.73 -3.20 12.32
C GLY A 636 1.75 -4.36 12.44
N CYS A 637 0.96 -4.55 11.39
CA CYS A 637 0.11 -5.74 11.24
C CYS A 637 0.95 -6.94 10.77
N THR A 638 1.78 -7.49 11.68
CA THR A 638 2.74 -8.57 11.40
C THR A 638 2.53 -9.78 12.31
N TYR A 639 2.85 -10.97 11.80
CA TYR A 639 2.70 -12.24 12.48
C TYR A 639 3.77 -13.23 11.99
N GLU A 640 4.08 -14.22 12.82
CA GLU A 640 5.06 -15.26 12.51
C GLU A 640 4.53 -16.62 12.92
N GLY A 641 4.96 -17.66 12.20
CA GLY A 641 4.55 -19.03 12.47
C GLY A 641 3.08 -19.30 12.17
N LYS A 642 2.62 -20.45 12.64
CA LYS A 642 1.23 -20.90 12.46
C LYS A 642 0.32 -20.30 13.54
N PRO A 643 -0.94 -19.99 13.20
CA PRO A 643 -1.91 -19.57 14.20
C PRO A 643 -2.16 -20.69 15.22
N ASP A 644 -2.29 -20.33 16.50
CA ASP A 644 -2.60 -21.27 17.60
C ASP A 644 -4.04 -21.15 18.13
N PHE A 645 -4.92 -20.48 17.37
CA PHE A 645 -6.32 -20.33 17.73
C PHE A 645 -7.09 -21.64 17.50
N ALA A 646 -7.71 -22.17 18.56
CA ALA A 646 -8.62 -23.31 18.48
C ALA A 646 -10.07 -22.81 18.56
N PRO A 647 -10.91 -23.03 17.52
CA PRO A 647 -12.34 -22.78 17.61
C PRO A 647 -12.97 -23.83 18.54
N VAL A 648 -13.22 -23.46 19.79
CA VAL A 648 -13.90 -24.31 20.80
C VAL A 648 -15.36 -23.92 20.90
#